data_AF-A0A817NKE3-F1
#
_entry.id   AF-A0A817NKE3-F1
#
_cell.length_a   1.000
_cell.length_b   1.000
_cell.length_c   1.000
_cell.angle_alpha   90.00
_cell.angle_beta   90.00
_cell.angle_gamma   90.00
#
_symmetry.space_group_name_H-M   'P 1'
#
loop_
_entity.id
_entity.type
_entity.pdbx_description
1 polymer ?
#
loop_
_entity_poly.entity_id
_entity_poly.type
_entity_poly.pdbx_seq_one_letter_code
_entity_poly.pdbx_strand_id
1 'polypeptide(L)'
;MGPKKQQEISTMRRLFGFELADFQSWSNFVKLMNRPEDPSSLAALRILFGILMMLDIPQERGMSHADIYYPNEDKECQFPLFNFLGPFRAEYMVVIYFIMFLSAVGITLGFFYRLATISFTITYWYIFLLDKTSWNNHSYLYGLIGFQLMFFDAHHYWSIDGLFRKKIRNSHVPLWNYTLVRYQIFLVYFLAGLKKTEWDWVAGYSMDSLGDHWVFSPFRTFMTVEQITLILVHVCGLLFDLCIGFVLFFDCSRPIGIIFAVTFHLMNSQMFNIGMFPYTMLATVPIFFHNDWLRKFVNRYVPKFLYKEESLQYSSSCLYSKEEIKPEESKTQSLKSAIANATSVKNAPVKATFRHKVFAIFALLYLTEQAFLPYSHFITKGYNNWTNGLYGYSWDMMVHSWHTQHVKITFVDKKTNEPHYLRPTAWASAKRWSSHADMIVQYAQCIEGKLQEHGYDDVELHFDIWRSMNGRFNQRQIDPRIDLLSSDAKWSPFEDTSWLLPLLTNLSDWRTRMLQIENDLSSKDQNVLITFVADFPGLFLENYIPPDLNTTIEVLEGQIIVELISLKRNITLNVGQNITVPNGDYHNVYTVSSTPSCYMYVYLNQSDADIVHLWDRFYNLTDRLLNETIDRNRPLHSDKEEADLVRLSYEHVFEQLRNKTIHELLELPSDYTIHNKNESNINWTNIRLQFETSMNRSIVKRLDTKVKWHERNLRLFKSFMNKKKKQFLRCYQIVKLAFKSIIHQTDFIQLVEDEINNVEEESTTNTIVTEESPPQSSSKPSSSSKKSSSTSGKTKKKHTKK
;
A
#
# COMPACT_ATOMS: atom_id res chain seq x y z
N MET A 1 22.02 40.62 52.07
CA MET A 1 21.39 39.60 51.20
C MET A 1 20.45 40.31 50.23
N GLY A 2 20.91 40.56 49.00
CA GLY A 2 20.03 41.10 47.95
C GLY A 2 19.13 39.99 47.41
N PRO A 3 17.86 40.28 47.03
CA PRO A 3 16.98 39.28 46.48
C PRO A 3 17.55 38.75 45.17
N LYS A 4 17.68 37.43 45.05
CA LYS A 4 17.98 36.74 43.79
C LYS A 4 16.89 37.15 42.78
N LYS A 5 17.24 37.96 41.78
CA LYS A 5 16.40 38.13 40.58
C LYS A 5 16.30 36.76 39.92
N GLN A 6 15.21 36.04 40.15
CA GLN A 6 14.76 34.97 39.28
C GLN A 6 14.53 35.61 37.92
N GLN A 7 15.37 35.26 36.94
CA GLN A 7 15.28 35.77 35.59
C GLN A 7 13.95 35.26 35.02
N GLU A 8 12.95 36.16 34.87
CA GLU A 8 11.66 35.79 34.29
C GLU A 8 11.89 35.18 32.91
N ILE A 9 11.50 33.92 32.75
CA ILE A 9 11.58 33.22 31.47
C ILE A 9 10.66 33.96 30.49
N SER A 10 11.22 34.44 29.38
CA SER A 10 10.45 35.17 28.36
C SER A 10 9.26 34.34 27.86
N THR A 11 8.15 35.00 27.52
CA THR A 11 6.96 34.33 26.97
C THR A 11 7.31 33.48 25.74
N MET A 12 8.24 33.96 24.91
CA MET A 12 8.71 33.23 23.74
C MET A 12 9.45 31.95 24.11
N ARG A 13 10.38 32.02 25.06
CA ARG A 13 11.09 30.83 25.55
C ARG A 13 10.15 29.83 26.22
N ARG A 14 9.11 30.31 26.89
CA ARG A 14 8.06 29.47 27.50
C ARG A 14 7.19 28.76 26.46
N LEU A 15 6.84 29.43 25.35
CA LEU A 15 5.93 28.88 24.34
C LEU A 15 6.63 28.02 23.27
N PHE A 16 7.82 28.45 22.84
CA PHE A 16 8.55 27.84 21.71
C PHE A 16 9.79 27.06 22.14
N GLY A 17 10.23 27.23 23.39
CA GLY A 17 11.45 26.58 23.89
C GLY A 17 12.75 27.24 23.43
N PHE A 18 12.70 28.38 22.74
CA PHE A 18 13.85 29.16 22.26
C PHE A 18 13.54 30.67 22.24
N GLU A 19 14.56 31.50 22.06
CA GLU A 19 14.43 32.96 21.91
C GLU A 19 14.87 33.42 20.50
N LEU A 20 14.35 34.55 20.00
CA LEU A 20 14.80 35.12 18.72
C LEU A 20 16.31 35.38 18.69
N ALA A 21 16.89 35.73 19.84
CA ALA A 21 18.34 35.92 20.00
C ALA A 21 19.16 34.66 19.68
N ASP A 22 18.54 33.47 19.74
CA ASP A 22 19.21 32.21 19.41
C ASP A 22 19.53 32.10 17.92
N PHE A 23 18.77 32.78 17.05
CA PHE A 23 18.97 32.78 15.60
C PHE A 23 19.78 33.97 15.08
N GLN A 24 20.07 34.96 15.93
CA GLN A 24 20.80 36.18 15.53
C GLN A 24 22.28 35.95 15.25
N SER A 25 22.87 34.85 15.75
CA SER A 25 24.27 34.52 15.47
C SER A 25 24.49 33.03 15.30
N TRP A 26 25.43 32.65 14.44
CA TRP A 26 25.84 31.25 14.26
C TRP A 26 26.24 30.58 15.59
N SER A 27 26.91 31.32 16.47
CA SER A 27 27.34 30.78 17.76
C SER A 27 26.16 30.44 18.69
N ASN A 28 25.09 31.23 18.65
CA ASN A 28 23.89 30.97 19.45
C ASN A 28 23.07 29.82 18.85
N PHE A 29 22.96 29.75 17.52
CA PHE A 29 22.30 28.64 16.85
C PHE A 29 22.97 27.30 17.17
N VAL A 30 24.32 27.24 17.12
CA VAL A 30 25.08 26.05 17.50
C VAL A 30 24.83 25.67 18.96
N LYS A 31 24.72 26.65 19.87
CA LYS A 31 24.38 26.38 21.28
C LYS A 31 22.95 25.84 21.42
N LEU A 32 21.98 26.43 20.74
CA LEU A 32 20.58 25.98 20.77
C LEU A 32 20.46 24.54 20.28
N MET A 33 21.01 24.24 19.09
CA MET A 33 20.89 22.92 18.47
C MET A 33 21.60 21.81 19.27
N ASN A 34 22.64 22.15 20.02
CA ASN A 34 23.36 21.20 20.88
C ASN A 34 22.92 21.29 22.35
N ARG A 35 21.85 21.99 22.69
CA ARG A 35 21.32 22.05 24.07
C ARG A 35 20.99 20.63 24.56
N PRO A 36 21.34 20.28 25.81
CA PRO A 36 21.03 18.99 26.37
C PRO A 36 19.53 18.77 26.55
N GLU A 37 19.07 17.60 26.13
CA GLU A 37 17.70 17.14 26.29
C GLU A 37 17.66 15.72 26.86
N ASP A 38 16.55 15.35 27.50
CA ASP A 38 16.35 14.00 28.01
C ASP A 38 16.31 12.97 26.86
N PRO A 39 16.97 11.81 26.97
CA PRO A 39 17.05 10.82 25.89
C PRO A 39 15.82 9.89 25.77
N SER A 40 14.88 9.93 26.72
CA SER A 40 13.86 8.88 26.86
C SER A 40 12.82 8.87 25.75
N SER A 41 12.36 10.04 25.28
CA SER A 41 11.42 10.12 24.15
C SER A 41 12.02 9.59 22.83
N LEU A 42 13.29 9.87 22.53
CA LEU A 42 13.98 9.26 21.37
C LEU A 42 14.07 7.74 21.47
N ALA A 43 14.25 7.19 22.66
CA ALA A 43 14.24 5.74 22.84
C ALA A 43 12.87 5.13 22.55
N ALA A 44 11.78 5.79 22.93
CA ALA A 44 10.43 5.35 22.54
C ALA A 44 10.28 5.34 21.02
N LEU A 45 10.67 6.42 20.32
CA LEU A 45 10.65 6.48 18.87
C LEU A 45 11.45 5.32 18.25
N ARG A 46 12.69 5.11 18.70
CA ARG A 46 13.57 4.03 18.23
C ARG A 46 12.91 2.65 18.38
N ILE A 47 12.36 2.36 19.57
CA ILE A 47 11.74 1.07 19.87
C ILE A 47 10.50 0.86 19.01
N LEU A 48 9.59 1.84 18.98
CA LEU A 48 8.34 1.74 18.23
C LEU A 48 8.60 1.64 16.72
N PHE A 49 9.47 2.48 16.16
CA PHE A 49 9.85 2.41 14.76
C PHE A 49 10.48 1.05 14.41
N GLY A 50 11.42 0.58 15.22
CA GLY A 50 12.06 -0.73 15.00
C GLY A 50 11.05 -1.89 15.00
N ILE A 51 10.10 -1.91 15.95
CA ILE A 51 9.02 -2.91 15.99
C ILE A 51 8.15 -2.84 14.74
N LEU A 52 7.77 -1.64 14.30
CA LEU A 52 6.96 -1.48 13.09
C LEU A 52 7.72 -1.93 11.84
N MET A 53 9.02 -1.66 11.73
CA MET A 53 9.85 -2.15 10.62
C MET A 53 10.00 -3.66 10.65
N MET A 54 10.08 -4.30 11.82
CA MET A 54 10.04 -5.76 11.93
C MET A 54 8.72 -6.35 11.38
N LEU A 55 7.62 -5.59 11.39
CA LEU A 55 6.34 -6.01 10.81
C LEU A 55 6.23 -5.64 9.32
N ASP A 56 6.70 -4.46 8.93
CA ASP A 56 6.68 -3.92 7.57
C ASP A 56 7.53 -4.76 6.62
N ILE A 57 8.75 -5.15 7.03
CA ILE A 57 9.71 -5.84 6.17
C ILE A 57 9.13 -7.17 5.63
N PRO A 58 8.60 -8.09 6.47
CA PRO A 58 7.97 -9.32 5.99
C PRO A 58 6.69 -9.10 5.19
N GLN A 59 5.87 -8.12 5.55
CA GLN A 59 4.49 -8.01 5.05
C GLN A 59 4.35 -7.09 3.84
N GLU A 60 4.88 -5.87 3.93
CA GLU A 60 4.69 -4.83 2.93
C GLU A 60 5.89 -4.71 2.00
N ARG A 61 7.13 -4.89 2.50
CA ARG A 61 8.35 -4.85 1.67
C ARG A 61 8.65 -6.14 0.93
N GLY A 62 7.82 -7.15 1.11
CA GLY A 62 7.86 -8.34 0.28
C GLY A 62 8.89 -9.39 0.69
N MET A 63 9.52 -9.32 1.86
CA MET A 63 10.45 -10.39 2.30
C MET A 63 9.77 -11.76 2.32
N SER A 64 8.47 -11.84 2.64
CA SER A 64 7.72 -13.11 2.64
C SER A 64 7.37 -13.65 1.24
N HIS A 65 7.54 -12.84 0.20
CA HIS A 65 7.27 -13.18 -1.21
C HIS A 65 8.48 -12.85 -2.10
N ALA A 66 9.68 -12.81 -1.52
CA ALA A 66 10.90 -12.44 -2.24
C ALA A 66 11.23 -13.43 -3.37
N ASP A 67 10.81 -14.69 -3.24
CA ASP A 67 10.86 -15.73 -4.26
C ASP A 67 9.99 -15.44 -5.48
N ILE A 68 8.88 -14.71 -5.29
CA ILE A 68 7.97 -14.30 -6.37
C ILE A 68 8.50 -13.02 -7.04
N TYR A 69 9.01 -12.06 -6.25
CA TYR A 69 9.49 -10.78 -6.78
C TYR A 69 10.84 -10.88 -7.50
N TYR A 70 11.68 -11.84 -7.09
CA TYR A 70 13.01 -12.04 -7.66
C TYR A 70 13.15 -13.50 -8.10
N PRO A 71 12.43 -13.93 -9.15
CA PRO A 71 12.54 -15.30 -9.65
C PRO A 71 13.94 -15.56 -10.19
N ASN A 72 14.40 -16.81 -10.11
CA ASN A 72 15.72 -17.22 -10.62
C ASN A 72 15.83 -17.20 -12.15
N GLU A 73 14.71 -16.98 -12.85
CA GLU A 73 14.66 -16.87 -14.31
C GLU A 73 14.32 -15.41 -14.67
N ASP A 74 15.17 -14.78 -15.49
CA ASP A 74 15.12 -13.35 -15.90
C ASP A 74 13.91 -13.05 -16.80
N LYS A 75 12.70 -13.21 -16.27
CA LYS A 75 11.44 -13.15 -17.04
C LYS A 75 10.64 -11.88 -16.82
N GLU A 76 10.95 -11.05 -15.82
CA GLU A 76 10.23 -9.80 -15.58
C GLU A 76 11.10 -8.56 -15.81
N CYS A 77 10.52 -7.57 -16.48
CA CYS A 77 11.04 -6.23 -16.65
C CYS A 77 11.03 -5.49 -15.32
N GLN A 78 12.14 -4.82 -15.04
CA GLN A 78 12.36 -4.11 -13.78
C GLN A 78 12.36 -2.60 -13.99
N PHE A 79 12.03 -1.89 -12.92
CA PHE A 79 11.84 -0.44 -12.96
C PHE A 79 12.69 0.28 -11.90
N PRO A 80 14.02 0.16 -11.95
CA PRO A 80 14.89 0.80 -10.97
C PRO A 80 14.88 2.33 -11.15
N LEU A 81 15.18 3.07 -10.08
CA LEU A 81 15.39 4.52 -10.20
C LEU A 81 16.59 4.84 -11.09
N PHE A 82 17.67 4.07 -10.92
CA PHE A 82 18.88 4.19 -11.72
C PHE A 82 19.05 2.93 -12.56
N ASN A 83 19.14 3.07 -13.88
CA ASN A 83 19.18 1.93 -14.81
C ASN A 83 20.37 0.96 -14.59
N PHE A 84 21.43 1.38 -13.89
CA PHE A 84 22.56 0.51 -13.56
C PHE A 84 22.30 -0.38 -12.33
N LEU A 85 21.25 -0.11 -11.55
CA LEU A 85 20.87 -0.94 -10.42
C LEU A 85 20.04 -2.11 -10.92
N GLY A 86 20.48 -3.32 -10.60
CA GLY A 86 19.71 -4.55 -10.77
C GLY A 86 19.70 -5.35 -9.46
N PRO A 87 18.68 -6.19 -9.23
CA PRO A 87 18.65 -7.07 -8.08
C PRO A 87 19.75 -8.11 -8.18
N PHE A 88 20.20 -8.59 -7.02
CA PHE A 88 21.00 -9.80 -6.98
C PHE A 88 20.11 -11.01 -7.25
N ARG A 89 20.73 -12.18 -7.43
CA ARG A 89 20.00 -13.44 -7.48
C ARG A 89 19.08 -13.61 -6.26
N ALA A 90 18.00 -14.35 -6.45
CA ALA A 90 16.95 -14.54 -5.43
C ALA A 90 17.50 -14.91 -4.04
N GLU A 91 18.52 -15.79 -4.00
CA GLU A 91 19.10 -16.26 -2.75
C GLU A 91 19.76 -15.13 -1.95
N TYR A 92 20.47 -14.24 -2.65
CA TYR A 92 21.09 -13.07 -2.05
C TYR A 92 20.08 -12.00 -1.68
N MET A 93 18.99 -11.84 -2.44
CA MET A 93 17.92 -10.92 -2.09
C MET A 93 17.28 -11.33 -0.75
N VAL A 94 17.03 -12.61 -0.52
CA VAL A 94 16.54 -13.13 0.77
C VAL A 94 17.52 -12.79 1.91
N VAL A 95 18.83 -12.92 1.68
CA VAL A 95 19.85 -12.54 2.68
C VAL A 95 19.81 -11.04 2.97
N ILE A 96 19.67 -10.19 1.96
CA ILE A 96 19.58 -8.73 2.13
C ILE A 96 18.35 -8.37 2.98
N TYR A 97 17.19 -8.96 2.69
CA TYR A 97 15.99 -8.78 3.52
C TYR A 97 16.20 -9.26 4.96
N PHE A 98 16.86 -10.39 5.15
CA PHE A 98 17.15 -10.91 6.48
C PHE A 98 18.10 -9.99 7.28
N ILE A 99 19.13 -9.44 6.62
CA ILE A 99 20.02 -8.43 7.22
C ILE A 99 19.22 -7.18 7.59
N MET A 100 18.33 -6.69 6.71
CA MET A 100 17.46 -5.56 7.00
C MET A 100 16.56 -5.82 8.22
N PHE A 101 15.98 -7.03 8.30
CA PHE A 101 15.14 -7.45 9.42
C PHE A 101 15.93 -7.54 10.75
N LEU A 102 17.10 -8.19 10.75
CA LEU A 102 18.00 -8.23 11.92
C LEU A 102 18.43 -6.83 12.34
N SER A 103 18.65 -5.94 11.38
CA SER A 103 18.99 -4.55 11.65
C SER A 103 17.82 -3.83 12.35
N ALA A 104 16.58 -4.07 11.95
CA ALA A 104 15.40 -3.54 12.65
C ALA A 104 15.27 -4.09 14.10
N VAL A 105 15.61 -5.36 14.33
CA VAL A 105 15.70 -5.94 15.68
C VAL A 105 16.80 -5.23 16.49
N GLY A 106 17.99 -5.04 15.90
CA GLY A 106 19.11 -4.32 16.51
C GLY A 106 18.77 -2.87 16.87
N ILE A 107 18.02 -2.17 16.00
CA ILE A 107 17.50 -0.83 16.27
C ILE A 107 16.55 -0.86 17.47
N THR A 108 15.59 -1.80 17.50
CA THR A 108 14.61 -1.95 18.58
C THR A 108 15.27 -2.20 19.93
N LEU A 109 16.26 -3.09 20.00
CA LEU A 109 16.97 -3.42 21.24
C LEU A 109 18.06 -2.40 21.58
N GLY A 110 18.51 -1.63 20.59
CA GLY A 110 19.65 -0.71 20.74
C GLY A 110 20.93 -1.51 20.95
N PHE A 111 21.07 -2.61 20.22
CA PHE A 111 22.20 -3.52 20.24
C PHE A 111 23.04 -3.30 18.99
N PHE A 112 24.31 -2.96 19.17
CA PHE A 112 25.17 -2.44 18.11
C PHE A 112 24.46 -1.35 17.29
N TYR A 113 23.81 -0.41 18.00
CA TYR A 113 22.80 0.47 17.41
C TYR A 113 23.29 1.21 16.16
N ARG A 114 24.51 1.76 16.20
CA ARG A 114 25.10 2.49 15.06
C ARG A 114 25.33 1.59 13.84
N LEU A 115 25.76 0.35 14.05
CA LEU A 115 25.93 -0.60 12.96
C LEU A 115 24.57 -1.06 12.42
N ALA A 116 23.61 -1.32 13.31
CA ALA A 116 22.25 -1.70 12.96
C ALA A 116 21.56 -0.62 12.12
N THR A 117 21.67 0.67 12.47
CA THR A 117 21.06 1.75 11.68
C THR A 117 21.73 1.95 10.32
N ILE A 118 23.05 1.83 10.23
CA ILE A 118 23.78 1.88 8.94
C ILE A 118 23.34 0.71 8.05
N SER A 119 23.35 -0.51 8.59
CA SER A 119 22.97 -1.73 7.87
C SER A 119 21.51 -1.68 7.41
N PHE A 120 20.59 -1.24 8.28
CA PHE A 120 19.19 -1.01 7.91
C PHE A 120 19.07 0.01 6.79
N THR A 121 19.74 1.16 6.90
CA THR A 121 19.64 2.25 5.92
C THR A 121 20.13 1.79 4.55
N ILE A 122 21.29 1.12 4.48
CA ILE A 122 21.86 0.64 3.21
C ILE A 122 20.93 -0.39 2.55
N THR A 123 20.51 -1.41 3.31
CA THR A 123 19.64 -2.47 2.78
C THR A 123 18.26 -1.95 2.39
N TYR A 124 17.68 -1.03 3.18
CA TYR A 124 16.39 -0.40 2.91
C TYR A 124 16.42 0.43 1.63
N TRP A 125 17.40 1.34 1.51
CA TRP A 125 17.51 2.20 0.31
C TRP A 125 17.86 1.40 -0.93
N TYR A 126 18.67 0.34 -0.81
CA TYR A 126 18.92 -0.56 -1.92
C TYR A 126 17.61 -1.18 -2.45
N ILE A 127 16.82 -1.82 -1.57
CA ILE A 127 15.53 -2.42 -1.97
C ILE A 127 14.56 -1.37 -2.49
N PHE A 128 14.50 -0.20 -1.84
CA PHE A 128 13.68 0.90 -2.29
C PHE A 128 14.05 1.32 -3.72
N LEU A 129 15.34 1.52 -4.02
CA LEU A 129 15.78 2.01 -5.33
C LEU A 129 15.64 1.00 -6.49
N LEU A 130 15.47 -0.29 -6.21
CA LEU A 130 15.36 -1.35 -7.21
C LEU A 130 14.05 -1.33 -8.00
N ASP A 131 12.95 -0.86 -7.40
CA ASP A 131 11.64 -0.94 -8.05
C ASP A 131 10.73 0.24 -7.69
N LYS A 132 10.62 1.19 -8.62
CA LYS A 132 9.73 2.37 -8.56
C LYS A 132 8.25 2.01 -8.53
N THR A 133 7.86 0.84 -9.06
CA THR A 133 6.44 0.49 -9.12
C THR A 133 5.86 0.25 -7.73
N SER A 134 6.69 -0.10 -6.74
CA SER A 134 6.33 -0.28 -5.34
C SER A 134 6.36 1.00 -4.49
N TRP A 135 6.88 2.12 -5.03
CA TRP A 135 7.11 3.34 -4.26
C TRP A 135 5.82 3.98 -3.75
N ASN A 136 5.95 4.71 -2.64
CA ASN A 136 4.92 5.61 -2.13
C ASN A 136 5.57 6.59 -1.12
N ASN A 137 4.83 7.65 -0.78
CA ASN A 137 5.31 8.70 0.15
C ASN A 137 5.75 8.15 1.51
N HIS A 138 5.06 7.15 2.05
CA HIS A 138 5.40 6.62 3.38
C HIS A 138 6.63 5.71 3.37
N SER A 139 6.91 5.03 2.28
CA SER A 139 8.15 4.28 2.06
C SER A 139 9.35 5.21 2.11
N TYR A 140 9.24 6.34 1.40
CA TYR A 140 10.26 7.39 1.44
C TYR A 140 10.46 7.92 2.87
N LEU A 141 9.38 8.19 3.61
CA LEU A 141 9.45 8.61 5.02
C LEU A 141 10.18 7.59 5.91
N TYR A 142 9.96 6.29 5.75
CA TYR A 142 10.63 5.27 6.56
C TYR A 142 12.12 5.22 6.27
N GLY A 143 12.51 5.36 5.00
CA GLY A 143 13.91 5.53 4.60
C GLY A 143 14.57 6.75 5.23
N LEU A 144 13.85 7.89 5.28
CA LEU A 144 14.32 9.11 5.94
C LEU A 144 14.47 8.95 7.45
N ILE A 145 13.49 8.35 8.15
CA ILE A 145 13.60 8.09 9.59
C ILE A 145 14.75 7.12 9.88
N GLY A 146 14.91 6.06 9.07
CA GLY A 146 16.05 5.14 9.16
C GLY A 146 17.39 5.86 9.02
N PHE A 147 17.52 6.72 8.00
CA PHE A 147 18.69 7.55 7.78
C PHE A 147 18.95 8.53 8.93
N GLN A 148 17.91 9.18 9.47
CA GLN A 148 18.04 10.07 10.63
C GLN A 148 18.54 9.32 11.88
N LEU A 149 18.01 8.12 12.15
CA LEU A 149 18.45 7.27 13.26
C LEU A 149 19.93 6.87 13.12
N MET A 150 20.51 6.86 11.92
CA MET A 150 21.95 6.67 11.75
C MET A 150 22.77 7.71 12.52
N PHE A 151 22.29 8.94 12.60
CA PHE A 151 22.98 10.07 13.24
C PHE A 151 22.52 10.31 14.69
N PHE A 152 21.28 10.00 15.03
CA PHE A 152 20.73 10.24 16.37
C PHE A 152 21.43 9.44 17.48
N ASP A 153 21.38 9.99 18.70
CA ASP A 153 21.86 9.34 19.91
C ASP A 153 20.73 8.54 20.62
N ALA A 154 19.82 7.90 19.88
CA ALA A 154 18.64 7.22 20.46
C ALA A 154 18.96 5.94 21.25
N HIS A 155 20.23 5.52 21.25
CA HIS A 155 20.77 4.44 22.07
C HIS A 155 21.24 4.90 23.45
N HIS A 156 21.12 6.18 23.80
CA HIS A 156 21.49 6.64 25.14
C HIS A 156 20.49 6.23 26.23
N TYR A 157 19.29 5.76 25.87
CA TYR A 157 18.28 5.29 26.82
C TYR A 157 17.66 3.96 26.39
N TRP A 158 17.40 3.08 27.36
CA TRP A 158 16.81 1.74 27.18
C TRP A 158 17.43 0.92 26.04
N SER A 159 18.75 0.90 25.96
CA SER A 159 19.51 0.16 24.95
C SER A 159 20.43 -0.88 25.59
N ILE A 160 20.65 -1.99 24.88
CA ILE A 160 21.66 -2.98 25.27
C ILE A 160 23.07 -2.37 25.21
N ASP A 161 23.34 -1.49 24.24
CA ASP A 161 24.61 -0.77 24.14
C ASP A 161 24.94 0.01 25.42
N GLY A 162 23.95 0.66 26.04
CA GLY A 162 24.11 1.37 27.31
C GLY A 162 24.39 0.43 28.49
N LEU A 163 23.87 -0.80 28.46
CA LEU A 163 24.19 -1.80 29.48
C LEU A 163 25.69 -2.16 29.47
N PHE A 164 26.27 -2.31 28.27
CA PHE A 164 27.69 -2.60 28.11
C PHE A 164 28.58 -1.35 28.29
N ARG A 165 28.12 -0.18 27.84
CA ARG A 165 28.88 1.08 27.85
C ARG A 165 28.24 2.09 28.80
N LYS A 166 28.68 2.10 30.06
CA LYS A 166 28.15 2.98 31.12
C LYS A 166 28.18 4.49 30.78
N LYS A 167 29.12 4.94 29.94
CA LYS A 167 29.27 6.35 29.53
C LYS A 167 28.08 6.89 28.72
N ILE A 168 27.46 6.06 27.88
CA ILE A 168 26.32 6.47 27.03
C ILE A 168 24.98 6.25 27.75
N ARG A 169 24.96 5.38 28.75
CA ARG A 169 23.77 5.00 29.49
C ARG A 169 23.18 6.18 30.23
N ASN A 170 21.94 6.49 29.90
CA ASN A 170 21.16 7.58 30.47
C ASN A 170 21.85 8.95 30.34
N SER A 171 22.58 9.16 29.24
CA SER A 171 23.25 10.42 28.95
C SER A 171 22.37 11.33 28.08
N HIS A 172 22.50 12.64 28.27
CA HIS A 172 21.76 13.62 27.48
C HIS A 172 22.00 13.48 25.98
N VAL A 173 21.04 13.97 25.21
CA VAL A 173 21.10 14.06 23.75
C VAL A 173 20.94 15.51 23.30
N PRO A 174 21.57 15.92 22.19
CA PRO A 174 21.43 17.28 21.70
C PRO A 174 20.04 17.51 21.09
N LEU A 175 19.51 18.73 21.23
CA LEU A 175 18.19 19.14 20.75
C LEU A 175 17.96 18.85 19.26
N TRP A 176 18.99 18.94 18.41
CA TRP A 176 18.85 18.72 16.97
C TRP A 176 18.31 17.32 16.62
N ASN A 177 18.53 16.31 17.46
CA ASN A 177 17.94 14.97 17.25
C ASN A 177 16.41 15.05 17.22
N TYR A 178 15.81 15.82 18.13
CA TYR A 178 14.37 16.04 18.18
C TYR A 178 13.90 16.96 17.06
N THR A 179 14.66 18.02 16.77
CA THR A 179 14.32 18.99 15.71
C THR A 179 14.16 18.31 14.37
N LEU A 180 15.09 17.44 13.96
CA LEU A 180 15.05 16.80 12.64
C LEU A 180 13.85 15.88 12.45
N VAL A 181 13.53 15.05 13.44
CA VAL A 181 12.37 14.15 13.33
C VAL A 181 11.05 14.91 13.46
N ARG A 182 10.94 15.88 14.37
CA ARG A 182 9.73 16.71 14.51
C ARG A 182 9.47 17.50 13.23
N TYR A 183 10.52 18.06 12.66
CA TYR A 183 10.44 18.78 11.39
C TYR A 183 10.01 17.86 10.24
N GLN A 184 10.59 16.65 10.14
CA GLN A 184 10.20 15.71 9.10
C GLN A 184 8.71 15.35 9.18
N ILE A 185 8.23 15.03 10.39
CA ILE A 185 6.82 14.68 10.59
C ILE A 185 5.90 15.89 10.36
N PHE A 186 6.31 17.08 10.80
CA PHE A 186 5.62 18.33 10.50
C PHE A 186 5.48 18.55 8.99
N LEU A 187 6.57 18.37 8.25
CA LEU A 187 6.65 18.61 6.82
C LEU A 187 5.72 17.67 6.04
N VAL A 188 5.62 16.40 6.44
CA VAL A 188 4.68 15.45 5.85
C VAL A 188 3.23 15.94 5.94
N TYR A 189 2.79 16.41 7.12
CA TYR A 189 1.43 16.95 7.26
C TYR A 189 1.27 18.25 6.48
N PHE A 190 2.17 19.20 6.70
CA PHE A 190 2.02 20.55 6.15
C PHE A 190 2.03 20.55 4.62
N LEU A 191 2.95 19.81 3.99
CA LEU A 191 3.00 19.71 2.54
C LEU A 191 1.83 18.91 1.97
N ALA A 192 1.39 17.84 2.64
CA ALA A 192 0.17 17.14 2.25
C ALA A 192 -1.06 18.07 2.30
N GLY A 193 -1.11 19.00 3.27
CA GLY A 193 -2.13 20.03 3.37
C GLY A 193 -2.03 21.07 2.26
N LEU A 194 -0.82 21.56 1.94
CA LEU A 194 -0.62 22.49 0.83
C LEU A 194 -1.08 21.89 -0.51
N LYS A 195 -0.81 20.61 -0.75
CA LYS A 195 -1.25 19.91 -1.97
C LYS A 195 -2.76 19.72 -2.03
N LYS A 196 -3.43 19.61 -0.89
CA LYS A 196 -4.90 19.60 -0.79
C LYS A 196 -5.55 20.96 -1.02
N THR A 197 -4.79 22.03 -1.24
CA THR A 197 -5.35 23.33 -1.66
C THR A 197 -5.71 23.37 -3.15
N GLU A 198 -5.31 22.36 -3.91
CA GLU A 198 -5.68 22.22 -5.31
C GLU A 198 -7.21 22.13 -5.48
N TRP A 199 -7.70 22.68 -6.60
CA TRP A 199 -9.14 22.78 -6.89
C TRP A 199 -9.84 21.41 -6.88
N ASP A 200 -9.17 20.37 -7.35
CA ASP A 200 -9.72 19.00 -7.36
C ASP A 200 -10.03 18.49 -5.94
N TRP A 201 -9.26 18.89 -4.93
CA TRP A 201 -9.53 18.52 -3.55
C TRP A 201 -10.59 19.45 -2.95
N VAL A 202 -10.43 20.78 -3.09
CA VAL A 202 -11.35 21.76 -2.49
C VAL A 202 -12.78 21.59 -3.00
N ALA A 203 -12.95 21.24 -4.28
CA ALA A 203 -14.25 21.01 -4.89
C ALA A 203 -14.84 19.62 -4.60
N GLY A 204 -14.09 18.73 -3.93
CA GLY A 204 -14.57 17.40 -3.56
C GLY A 204 -14.47 16.31 -4.63
N TYR A 205 -13.72 16.55 -5.71
CA TYR A 205 -13.54 15.57 -6.81
C TYR A 205 -12.47 14.52 -6.53
N SER A 206 -11.69 14.71 -5.47
CA SER A 206 -10.72 13.71 -5.01
C SER A 206 -11.45 12.67 -4.17
N MET A 207 -11.09 11.38 -4.24
CA MET A 207 -11.70 10.36 -3.36
C MET A 207 -13.25 10.40 -3.30
N ASP A 208 -13.88 10.66 -4.45
CA ASP A 208 -15.34 10.70 -4.58
C ASP A 208 -15.90 9.34 -4.15
N SER A 209 -16.96 9.30 -3.32
CA SER A 209 -17.50 8.15 -2.54
C SER A 209 -16.90 7.83 -1.16
N LEU A 210 -15.85 8.52 -0.68
CA LEU A 210 -15.28 8.16 0.62
C LEU A 210 -16.25 8.39 1.81
N GLY A 211 -17.21 9.31 1.67
CA GLY A 211 -18.27 9.55 2.66
C GLY A 211 -19.18 8.34 2.90
N ASP A 212 -19.28 7.39 1.96
CA ASP A 212 -20.06 6.15 2.11
C ASP A 212 -19.43 5.16 3.08
N HIS A 213 -18.16 5.35 3.43
CA HIS A 213 -17.44 4.44 4.30
C HIS A 213 -18.07 4.37 5.70
N TRP A 214 -18.09 3.17 6.30
CA TRP A 214 -18.79 2.90 7.57
C TRP A 214 -18.29 3.77 8.74
N VAL A 215 -17.02 4.21 8.68
CA VAL A 215 -16.42 5.11 9.68
C VAL A 215 -17.21 6.41 9.83
N PHE A 216 -17.86 6.87 8.76
CA PHE A 216 -18.69 8.07 8.76
C PHE A 216 -20.17 7.81 9.06
N SER A 217 -20.58 6.55 9.32
CA SER A 217 -21.96 6.19 9.66
C SER A 217 -22.58 7.05 10.77
N PRO A 218 -21.88 7.42 11.86
CA PRO A 218 -22.44 8.31 12.88
C PRO A 218 -22.91 9.67 12.33
N PHE A 219 -22.20 10.22 11.34
CA PHE A 219 -22.51 11.53 10.74
C PHE A 219 -23.70 11.46 9.76
N ARG A 220 -23.98 10.28 9.20
CA ARG A 220 -25.13 10.05 8.28
C ARG A 220 -26.49 10.21 8.94
N THR A 221 -26.54 10.35 10.26
CA THR A 221 -27.79 10.66 10.99
C THR A 221 -28.25 12.11 10.78
N PHE A 222 -27.35 13.01 10.42
CA PHE A 222 -27.65 14.45 10.24
C PHE A 222 -26.98 15.10 9.02
N MET A 223 -26.14 14.37 8.26
CA MET A 223 -25.52 14.84 7.01
C MET A 223 -25.77 13.83 5.89
N THR A 224 -25.91 14.34 4.66
CA THR A 224 -25.90 13.52 3.44
C THR A 224 -24.49 12.99 3.14
N VAL A 225 -24.38 11.98 2.28
CA VAL A 225 -23.07 11.41 1.89
C VAL A 225 -22.21 12.46 1.19
N GLU A 226 -22.82 13.28 0.34
CA GLU A 226 -22.16 14.35 -0.40
C GLU A 226 -21.62 15.42 0.57
N GLN A 227 -22.41 15.79 1.58
CA GLN A 227 -21.97 16.71 2.64
C GLN A 227 -20.82 16.12 3.47
N ILE A 228 -20.87 14.83 3.80
CA ILE A 228 -19.78 14.16 4.53
C ILE A 228 -18.51 14.17 3.68
N THR A 229 -18.61 13.80 2.41
CA THR A 229 -17.48 13.80 1.47
C THR A 229 -16.88 15.21 1.36
N LEU A 230 -17.69 16.24 1.14
CA LEU A 230 -17.15 17.59 0.98
C LEU A 230 -16.63 18.18 2.30
N ILE A 231 -17.42 18.12 3.38
CA ILE A 231 -17.10 18.82 4.63
C ILE A 231 -16.09 18.01 5.46
N LEU A 232 -16.37 16.74 5.76
CA LEU A 232 -15.55 15.96 6.68
C LEU A 232 -14.32 15.37 6.00
N VAL A 233 -14.44 14.86 4.78
CA VAL A 233 -13.28 14.28 4.07
C VAL A 233 -12.40 15.39 3.51
N HIS A 234 -12.95 16.29 2.71
CA HIS A 234 -12.13 17.28 2.01
C HIS A 234 -11.77 18.49 2.87
N VAL A 235 -12.75 19.23 3.40
CA VAL A 235 -12.47 20.47 4.16
C VAL A 235 -11.77 20.16 5.48
N CYS A 236 -12.32 19.27 6.30
CA CYS A 236 -11.66 18.91 7.57
C CYS A 236 -10.33 18.18 7.35
N GLY A 237 -10.21 17.33 6.31
CA GLY A 237 -8.93 16.69 5.97
C GLY A 237 -7.85 17.70 5.57
N LEU A 238 -8.19 18.69 4.74
CA LEU A 238 -7.31 19.81 4.39
C LEU A 238 -6.87 20.62 5.61
N LEU A 239 -7.83 21.05 6.44
CA LEU A 239 -7.56 21.84 7.63
C LEU A 239 -6.70 21.07 8.64
N PHE A 240 -6.98 19.78 8.82
CA PHE A 240 -6.20 18.90 9.67
C PHE A 240 -4.74 18.87 9.20
N ASP A 241 -4.47 18.54 7.94
CA ASP A 241 -3.11 18.41 7.42
C ASP A 241 -2.33 19.74 7.50
N LEU A 242 -2.98 20.88 7.21
CA LEU A 242 -2.35 22.20 7.31
C LEU A 242 -2.04 22.62 8.75
N CYS A 243 -2.87 22.23 9.72
CA CYS A 243 -2.81 22.78 11.08
C CYS A 243 -2.18 21.84 12.10
N ILE A 244 -2.31 20.52 11.95
CA ILE A 244 -1.99 19.56 13.00
C ILE A 244 -0.53 19.64 13.44
N GLY A 245 0.39 19.87 12.50
CA GLY A 245 1.81 20.06 12.79
C GLY A 245 2.06 21.23 13.75
N PHE A 246 1.37 22.36 13.54
CA PHE A 246 1.44 23.51 14.44
C PHE A 246 0.79 23.23 15.79
N VAL A 247 -0.39 22.60 15.79
CA VAL A 247 -1.15 22.27 17.01
C VAL A 247 -0.36 21.34 17.93
N LEU A 248 0.38 20.38 17.38
CA LEU A 248 1.24 19.47 18.14
C LEU A 248 2.49 20.13 18.72
N PHE A 249 2.98 21.21 18.08
CA PHE A 249 4.21 21.87 18.47
C PHE A 249 4.06 22.66 19.78
N PHE A 250 2.95 23.40 19.93
CA PHE A 250 2.72 24.27 21.09
C PHE A 250 2.22 23.50 22.33
N ASP A 251 2.86 23.73 23.48
CA ASP A 251 2.51 23.07 24.75
C ASP A 251 1.03 23.20 25.12
N CYS A 252 0.43 24.38 24.90
CA CYS A 252 -0.97 24.65 25.25
C CYS A 252 -1.98 23.88 24.37
N SER A 253 -1.71 23.72 23.08
CA SER A 253 -2.63 23.07 22.14
C SER A 253 -2.31 21.59 21.91
N ARG A 254 -1.11 21.14 22.30
CA ARG A 254 -0.64 19.77 22.06
C ARG A 254 -1.60 18.68 22.55
N PRO A 255 -2.19 18.72 23.76
CA PRO A 255 -3.13 17.68 24.19
C PRO A 255 -4.31 17.50 23.23
N ILE A 256 -4.84 18.60 22.69
CA ILE A 256 -5.91 18.59 21.68
C ILE A 256 -5.39 18.01 20.37
N GLY A 257 -4.20 18.44 19.93
CA GLY A 257 -3.55 17.90 18.74
C GLY A 257 -3.31 16.40 18.81
N ILE A 258 -2.94 15.86 19.98
CA ILE A 258 -2.74 14.42 20.17
C ILE A 258 -4.04 13.66 19.94
N ILE A 259 -5.16 14.13 20.51
CA ILE A 259 -6.47 13.49 20.32
C ILE A 259 -6.85 13.48 18.84
N PHE A 260 -6.71 14.62 18.15
CA PHE A 260 -7.02 14.69 16.72
C PHE A 260 -6.10 13.80 15.88
N ALA A 261 -4.78 13.85 16.13
CA ALA A 261 -3.81 13.04 15.39
C ALA A 261 -4.06 11.54 15.58
N VAL A 262 -4.32 11.10 16.81
CA VAL A 262 -4.60 9.68 17.09
C VAL A 262 -5.90 9.24 16.40
N THR A 263 -6.98 10.01 16.55
CA THR A 263 -8.26 9.69 15.92
C THR A 263 -8.14 9.64 14.38
N PHE A 264 -7.47 10.63 13.77
CA PHE A 264 -7.25 10.70 12.33
C PHE A 264 -6.51 9.48 11.79
N HIS A 265 -5.40 9.08 12.44
CA HIS A 265 -4.65 7.90 11.99
C HIS A 265 -5.38 6.59 12.24
N LEU A 266 -6.14 6.48 13.33
CA LEU A 266 -6.99 5.32 13.55
C LEU A 266 -8.09 5.23 12.48
N MET A 267 -8.73 6.33 12.11
CA MET A 267 -9.70 6.37 11.01
C MET A 267 -9.04 5.96 9.69
N ASN A 268 -7.87 6.52 9.35
CA ASN A 268 -7.13 6.15 8.14
C ASN A 268 -6.75 4.67 8.11
N SER A 269 -6.41 4.07 9.27
CA SER A 269 -6.12 2.63 9.36
C SER A 269 -7.32 1.73 9.03
N GLN A 270 -8.54 2.25 9.17
CA GLN A 270 -9.77 1.51 8.85
C GLN A 270 -10.28 1.79 7.45
N MET A 271 -10.05 3.01 6.96
CA MET A 271 -10.61 3.50 5.70
C MET A 271 -9.72 3.20 4.50
N PHE A 272 -8.40 3.18 4.69
CA PHE A 272 -7.43 3.02 3.62
C PHE A 272 -6.55 1.78 3.84
N ASN A 273 -6.30 1.04 2.77
CA ASN A 273 -5.31 -0.04 2.75
C ASN A 273 -3.91 0.50 2.40
N ILE A 274 -3.41 1.44 3.19
CA ILE A 274 -2.10 2.12 2.99
C ILE A 274 -0.97 1.52 3.84
N GLY A 275 -1.05 0.22 4.11
CA GLY A 275 -0.02 -0.53 4.82
C GLY A 275 0.27 0.01 6.22
N MET A 276 1.55 0.04 6.59
CA MET A 276 1.99 0.40 7.95
C MET A 276 1.89 1.90 8.27
N PHE A 277 1.53 2.75 7.31
CA PHE A 277 1.63 4.22 7.45
C PHE A 277 0.89 4.79 8.67
N PRO A 278 -0.40 4.48 8.91
CA PRO A 278 -1.12 5.08 10.04
C PRO A 278 -0.51 4.68 11.38
N TYR A 279 -0.01 3.44 11.49
CA TYR A 279 0.66 2.95 12.70
C TYR A 279 2.01 3.62 12.92
N THR A 280 2.78 3.89 11.85
CA THR A 280 4.03 4.64 11.96
C THR A 280 3.78 6.08 12.37
N MET A 281 2.76 6.73 11.81
CA MET A 281 2.40 8.08 12.24
C MET A 281 1.98 8.11 13.71
N LEU A 282 1.15 7.16 14.16
CA LEU A 282 0.82 6.98 15.58
C LEU A 282 2.06 6.79 16.47
N ALA A 283 3.02 5.98 16.04
CA ALA A 283 4.26 5.74 16.75
C ALA A 283 5.17 6.98 16.85
N THR A 284 5.02 7.94 15.92
CA THR A 284 5.78 9.20 15.95
C THR A 284 5.14 10.27 16.83
N VAL A 285 3.82 10.22 17.10
CA VAL A 285 3.13 11.23 17.95
C VAL A 285 3.82 11.49 19.30
N PRO A 286 4.31 10.46 20.05
CA PRO A 286 5.00 10.68 21.33
C PRO A 286 6.29 11.50 21.25
N ILE A 287 6.84 11.75 20.05
CA ILE A 287 8.01 12.62 19.88
C ILE A 287 7.67 14.09 20.12
N PHE A 288 6.40 14.48 19.99
CA PHE A 288 5.94 15.84 20.26
C PHE A 288 5.71 16.08 21.75
N PHE A 289 5.67 15.05 22.59
CA PHE A 289 5.50 15.21 24.03
C PHE A 289 6.75 15.85 24.65
N HIS A 290 6.67 16.25 25.92
CA HIS A 290 7.86 16.68 26.67
C HIS A 290 8.93 15.58 26.62
N ASN A 291 10.19 15.94 26.37
CA ASN A 291 11.26 14.98 26.08
C ASN A 291 11.50 13.93 27.19
N ASP A 292 11.08 14.23 28.42
CA ASP A 292 11.18 13.38 29.61
C ASP A 292 9.87 12.62 29.97
N TRP A 293 8.86 12.65 29.09
CA TRP A 293 7.54 12.06 29.37
C TRP A 293 7.64 10.59 29.72
N LEU A 294 8.48 9.83 29.01
CA LEU A 294 8.62 8.39 29.20
C LEU A 294 9.27 8.10 30.55
N ARG A 295 10.32 8.84 30.90
CA ARG A 295 10.95 8.76 32.23
C ARG A 295 9.94 9.06 33.34
N LYS A 296 9.21 10.18 33.23
CA LYS A 296 8.19 10.58 34.21
C LYS A 296 7.08 9.54 34.33
N PHE A 297 6.62 8.98 33.21
CA PHE A 297 5.60 7.94 33.17
C PHE A 297 6.08 6.68 33.91
N VAL A 298 7.27 6.19 33.59
CA VAL A 298 7.85 4.99 34.21
C VAL A 298 8.03 5.21 35.72
N ASN A 299 8.60 6.35 36.13
CA ASN A 299 8.81 6.65 37.55
C ASN A 299 7.51 6.75 38.36
N ARG A 300 6.40 7.15 37.70
CA ARG A 300 5.09 7.30 38.34
C ARG A 300 4.34 5.98 38.45
N TYR A 301 4.39 5.14 37.43
CA TYR A 301 3.51 3.97 37.30
C TYR A 301 4.22 2.61 37.42
N VAL A 302 5.55 2.55 37.24
CA VAL A 302 6.30 1.29 37.35
C VAL A 302 6.88 1.15 38.76
N PRO A 303 6.59 0.05 39.48
CA PRO A 303 7.15 -0.19 40.81
C PRO A 303 8.68 -0.17 40.83
N LYS A 304 9.26 0.51 41.83
CA LYS A 304 10.72 0.69 41.98
C LYS A 304 11.54 -0.60 42.12
N PHE A 305 10.91 -1.74 42.44
CA PHE A 305 11.59 -3.03 42.46
C PHE A 305 11.81 -3.62 41.07
N LEU A 306 10.99 -3.23 40.08
CA LEU A 306 11.14 -3.62 38.66
C LEU A 306 12.08 -2.67 37.91
N TYR A 307 12.24 -1.44 38.39
CA TYR A 307 13.03 -0.41 37.74
C TYR A 307 13.79 0.45 38.76
N LYS A 308 15.12 0.46 38.66
CA LYS A 308 15.97 1.37 39.43
C LYS A 308 16.34 2.57 38.57
N GLU A 309 15.85 3.74 38.96
CA GLU A 309 16.15 4.99 38.29
C GLU A 309 17.65 5.33 38.39
N GLU A 310 18.28 5.52 37.25
CA GLU A 310 19.63 6.03 37.17
C GLU A 310 19.63 7.54 36.97
N SER A 311 20.63 8.22 37.52
CA SER A 311 20.83 9.65 37.33
C SER A 311 21.17 9.97 35.88
N LEU A 312 20.65 11.10 35.39
CA LEU A 312 20.96 11.62 34.07
C LEU A 312 22.43 12.04 34.00
N GLN A 313 23.12 11.69 32.92
CA GLN A 313 24.57 11.95 32.76
C GLN A 313 24.86 13.03 31.71
N TYR A 314 25.94 13.78 31.91
CA TYR A 314 26.42 14.74 30.92
C TYR A 314 26.99 14.00 29.70
N SER A 315 26.66 14.48 28.50
CA SER A 315 27.14 13.92 27.24
C SER A 315 28.11 14.88 26.56
N SER A 316 29.16 14.34 25.95
CA SER A 316 30.09 15.12 25.12
C SER A 316 29.48 15.59 23.79
N SER A 317 28.28 15.10 23.42
CA SER A 317 27.55 15.54 22.22
C SER A 317 26.68 16.78 22.46
N CYS A 318 26.52 17.22 23.71
CA CYS A 318 25.71 18.38 24.09
C CYS A 318 26.59 19.56 24.47
N LEU A 319 26.04 20.77 24.49
CA LEU A 319 26.65 21.99 25.00
C LEU A 319 25.88 22.53 26.19
N TYR A 320 26.59 22.76 27.29
CA TYR A 320 26.00 23.15 28.56
C TYR A 320 26.28 24.61 28.90
N SER A 321 25.30 25.28 29.48
CA SER A 321 25.52 26.60 30.08
C SER A 321 26.25 26.48 31.43
N LYS A 322 26.93 27.56 31.85
CA LYS A 322 27.62 27.59 33.16
C LYS A 322 26.65 27.44 34.35
N GLU A 323 25.37 27.72 34.13
CA GLU A 323 24.31 27.62 35.13
C GLU A 323 23.79 26.19 35.26
N GLU A 324 23.66 25.47 34.13
CA GLU A 324 23.24 24.06 34.08
C GLU A 324 24.24 23.10 34.73
N ILE A 325 25.52 23.45 34.77
CA ILE A 325 26.59 22.61 35.35
C ILE A 325 26.62 22.69 36.89
N LYS A 326 25.84 23.59 37.51
CA LYS A 326 25.82 23.72 38.98
C LYS A 326 25.20 22.46 39.59
N PRO A 327 25.88 21.77 40.53
CA PRO A 327 25.28 20.65 41.22
C PRO A 327 24.09 21.14 42.06
N GLU A 328 22.91 20.54 41.86
CA GLU A 328 21.83 20.67 42.85
C GLU A 328 22.31 20.06 44.16
N GLU A 329 22.46 20.89 45.19
CA GLU A 329 22.70 20.48 46.58
C GLU A 329 21.46 19.73 47.13
N SER A 330 21.26 18.49 46.70
CA SER A 330 20.25 17.59 47.29
C SER A 330 20.87 16.80 48.45
N LYS A 331 20.33 17.00 49.65
CA LYS A 331 20.85 16.55 50.97
C LYS A 331 20.88 15.02 51.22
N THR A 332 20.79 14.18 50.18
CA THR A 332 20.77 12.72 50.38
C THR A 332 21.40 11.96 49.20
N GLN A 333 22.63 12.33 48.80
CA GLN A 333 23.37 11.56 47.79
C GLN A 333 24.34 10.57 48.44
N SER A 334 24.23 9.30 48.04
CA SER A 334 25.23 8.27 48.38
C SER A 334 26.62 8.65 47.87
N LEU A 335 27.69 8.20 48.53
CA LEU A 335 29.08 8.50 48.14
C LEU A 335 29.38 8.11 46.68
N LYS A 336 28.80 7.02 46.18
CA LYS A 336 28.95 6.57 44.79
C LYS A 336 28.29 7.51 43.78
N SER A 337 27.09 8.04 44.08
CA SER A 337 26.41 9.01 43.21
C SER A 337 27.10 10.36 43.20
N ALA A 338 27.65 10.80 44.34
CA ALA A 338 28.43 12.04 44.41
C ALA A 338 29.71 11.97 43.56
N ILE A 339 30.45 10.86 43.61
CA ILE A 339 31.65 10.63 42.80
C ILE A 339 31.31 10.55 41.30
N ALA A 340 30.23 9.85 40.94
CA ALA A 340 29.75 9.76 39.56
C ALA A 340 29.30 11.12 39.01
N ASN A 341 28.59 11.91 39.81
CA ASN A 341 28.19 13.27 39.44
C ASN A 341 29.41 14.19 39.25
N ALA A 342 30.39 14.14 40.16
CA ALA A 342 31.62 14.94 40.05
C ALA A 342 32.47 14.58 38.82
N THR A 343 32.52 13.31 38.41
CA THR A 343 33.21 12.89 37.17
C THR A 343 32.43 13.26 35.91
N SER A 344 31.10 13.18 35.94
CA SER A 344 30.21 13.60 34.86
C SER A 344 30.32 15.10 34.58
N VAL A 345 30.30 15.93 35.64
CA VAL A 345 30.45 17.41 35.56
C VAL A 345 31.77 17.83 34.92
N LYS A 346 32.88 17.14 35.20
CA LYS A 346 34.19 17.43 34.58
C LYS A 346 34.21 17.25 33.06
N ASN A 347 33.32 16.41 32.53
CA ASN A 347 33.30 16.06 31.11
C ASN A 347 32.25 16.86 30.29
N ALA A 348 31.50 17.78 30.92
CA ALA A 348 30.49 18.59 30.26
C ALA A 348 31.14 19.75 29.46
N PRO A 349 31.03 19.78 28.12
CA PRO A 349 31.66 20.82 27.32
C PRO A 349 30.82 22.12 27.34
N VAL A 350 31.49 23.23 27.63
CA VAL A 350 30.89 24.59 27.66
C VAL A 350 31.13 25.36 26.36
N LYS A 351 32.17 25.00 25.61
CA LYS A 351 32.54 25.64 24.34
C LYS A 351 32.21 24.71 23.17
N ALA A 352 31.69 25.29 22.08
CA ALA A 352 31.40 24.56 20.86
C ALA A 352 32.67 23.94 20.25
N THR A 353 32.65 22.62 20.08
CA THR A 353 33.70 21.87 19.38
C THR A 353 33.43 21.88 17.88
N PHE A 354 34.39 21.41 17.08
CA PHE A 354 34.19 21.21 15.64
C PHE A 354 32.99 20.30 15.36
N ARG A 355 32.85 19.20 16.12
CA ARG A 355 31.72 18.27 16.02
C ARG A 355 30.36 18.96 16.19
N HIS A 356 30.22 19.84 17.19
CA HIS A 356 28.96 20.57 17.42
C HIS A 356 28.58 21.48 16.24
N LYS A 357 29.58 22.12 15.63
CA LYS A 357 29.37 22.96 14.44
C LYS A 357 28.95 22.11 13.23
N VAL A 358 29.62 20.98 12.98
CA VAL A 358 29.30 20.08 11.88
C VAL A 358 27.87 19.56 11.98
N PHE A 359 27.42 19.10 13.15
CA PHE A 359 26.04 18.62 13.30
C PHE A 359 25.00 19.74 13.21
N ALA A 360 25.33 20.96 13.63
CA ALA A 360 24.45 22.11 13.39
C ALA A 360 24.34 22.46 11.90
N ILE A 361 25.44 22.39 11.13
CA ILE A 361 25.43 22.56 9.67
C ILE A 361 24.61 21.45 9.03
N PHE A 362 24.86 20.18 9.40
CA PHE A 362 24.09 19.04 8.91
C PHE A 362 22.59 19.24 9.16
N ALA A 363 22.20 19.65 10.37
CA ALA A 363 20.81 19.89 10.67
C ALA A 363 20.22 21.00 9.78
N LEU A 364 20.92 22.12 9.60
CA LEU A 364 20.47 23.21 8.72
C LEU A 364 20.34 22.77 7.26
N LEU A 365 21.31 22.01 6.75
CA LEU A 365 21.29 21.46 5.40
C LEU A 365 20.10 20.52 5.22
N TYR A 366 19.88 19.60 6.16
CA TYR A 366 18.75 18.67 6.10
C TYR A 366 17.40 19.40 6.10
N LEU A 367 17.23 20.40 6.97
CA LEU A 367 16.00 21.22 7.02
C LEU A 367 15.76 21.93 5.68
N THR A 368 16.81 22.51 5.10
CA THR A 368 16.73 23.24 3.83
C THR A 368 16.44 22.30 2.67
N GLU A 369 17.13 21.17 2.62
CA GLU A 369 16.95 20.12 1.62
C GLU A 369 15.51 19.61 1.64
N GLN A 370 15.01 19.15 2.79
CA GLN A 370 13.65 18.60 2.87
C GLN A 370 12.55 19.64 2.61
N ALA A 371 12.80 20.93 2.87
CA ALA A 371 11.89 22.01 2.46
C ALA A 371 11.88 22.22 0.94
N PHE A 372 13.05 22.14 0.31
CA PHE A 372 13.24 22.45 -1.10
C PHE A 372 12.83 21.30 -2.03
N LEU A 373 13.21 20.09 -1.66
CA LEU A 373 13.12 18.88 -2.49
C LEU A 373 11.72 18.63 -3.07
N PRO A 374 10.61 18.70 -2.30
CA PRO A 374 9.25 18.54 -2.84
C PRO A 374 8.85 19.53 -3.95
N TYR A 375 9.57 20.65 -4.09
CA TYR A 375 9.34 21.68 -5.11
C TYR A 375 10.39 21.65 -6.24
N SER A 376 11.29 20.68 -6.26
CA SER A 376 12.39 20.59 -7.24
C SER A 376 11.98 20.14 -8.66
N HIS A 377 10.69 20.02 -8.95
CA HIS A 377 10.15 19.53 -10.23
C HIS A 377 10.50 20.40 -11.44
N PHE A 378 10.93 21.65 -11.23
CA PHE A 378 11.49 22.51 -12.28
C PHE A 378 12.89 22.06 -12.73
N ILE A 379 13.61 21.29 -11.90
CA ILE A 379 14.89 20.65 -12.21
C ILE A 379 14.62 19.28 -12.83
N THR A 380 13.76 18.48 -12.19
CA THR A 380 13.53 17.08 -12.56
C THR A 380 12.34 16.93 -13.53
N LYS A 381 12.39 17.67 -14.63
CA LYS A 381 11.30 17.82 -15.60
C LYS A 381 10.82 16.52 -16.23
N GLY A 382 11.71 15.55 -16.42
CA GLY A 382 11.37 14.27 -17.03
C GLY A 382 10.38 13.44 -16.21
N TYR A 383 10.28 13.69 -14.90
CA TYR A 383 9.30 13.01 -14.06
C TYR A 383 7.95 13.72 -14.03
N ASN A 384 7.82 14.92 -14.63
CA ASN A 384 6.55 15.60 -14.74
C ASN A 384 5.65 14.84 -15.73
N ASN A 385 4.40 14.64 -15.34
CA ASN A 385 3.36 14.06 -16.17
C ASN A 385 2.10 14.92 -16.02
N TRP A 386 0.90 14.36 -15.92
CA TRP A 386 -0.28 15.15 -15.50
C TRP A 386 -0.12 15.76 -14.09
N THR A 387 0.77 15.21 -13.27
CA THR A 387 1.19 15.75 -11.98
C THR A 387 2.68 16.06 -12.00
N ASN A 388 3.08 17.13 -11.31
CA ASN A 388 4.48 17.56 -11.26
C ASN A 388 5.31 16.79 -10.23
N GLY A 389 6.53 16.43 -10.61
CA GLY A 389 7.54 15.80 -9.77
C GLY A 389 7.51 14.28 -9.72
N LEU A 390 8.58 13.71 -9.16
CA LEU A 390 8.72 12.27 -8.97
C LEU A 390 7.66 11.74 -7.99
N TYR A 391 6.98 10.67 -8.40
CA TYR A 391 5.95 10.06 -7.58
C TYR A 391 6.51 9.51 -6.25
N GLY A 392 5.78 9.73 -5.16
CA GLY A 392 6.15 9.26 -3.83
C GLY A 392 7.19 10.14 -3.10
N TYR A 393 7.55 11.29 -3.67
CA TYR A 393 8.57 12.18 -3.12
C TYR A 393 8.01 13.57 -2.74
N SER A 394 7.00 14.06 -3.45
CA SER A 394 6.41 15.39 -3.25
C SER A 394 5.32 15.47 -2.17
N TRP A 395 5.10 14.39 -1.41
CA TRP A 395 4.08 14.29 -0.35
C TRP A 395 2.62 14.45 -0.82
N ASP A 396 2.35 14.12 -2.09
CA ASP A 396 1.01 14.19 -2.72
C ASP A 396 0.10 13.02 -2.26
N MET A 397 -0.15 12.90 -0.96
CA MET A 397 -0.92 11.78 -0.40
C MET A 397 -2.42 11.94 -0.65
N MET A 398 -2.97 11.00 -1.42
CA MET A 398 -4.40 10.83 -1.70
C MET A 398 -5.07 11.97 -2.48
N VAL A 399 -4.30 12.87 -3.12
CA VAL A 399 -4.86 13.99 -3.90
C VAL A 399 -5.41 13.54 -5.26
N HIS A 400 -4.83 12.48 -5.85
CA HIS A 400 -5.17 12.03 -7.19
C HIS A 400 -5.64 10.58 -7.18
N SER A 401 -6.88 10.36 -7.63
CA SER A 401 -7.42 9.05 -7.98
C SER A 401 -7.26 8.82 -9.48
N TRP A 402 -6.74 7.66 -9.86
CA TRP A 402 -6.44 7.31 -11.24
C TRP A 402 -7.20 6.06 -11.63
N HIS A 403 -7.84 6.09 -12.79
CA HIS A 403 -8.49 4.95 -13.40
C HIS A 403 -7.84 4.67 -14.76
N THR A 404 -7.31 3.47 -14.97
CA THR A 404 -6.78 3.04 -16.27
C THR A 404 -7.87 2.23 -16.97
N GLN A 405 -8.40 2.76 -18.07
CA GLN A 405 -9.45 2.10 -18.83
C GLN A 405 -8.87 0.94 -19.65
N HIS A 406 -7.86 1.22 -20.47
CA HIS A 406 -7.17 0.20 -21.25
C HIS A 406 -5.73 0.60 -21.57
N VAL A 407 -4.92 -0.43 -21.84
CA VAL A 407 -3.53 -0.31 -22.30
C VAL A 407 -3.36 -1.27 -23.46
N LYS A 408 -2.94 -0.77 -24.62
CA LYS A 408 -2.62 -1.56 -25.81
C LYS A 408 -1.15 -1.33 -26.14
N ILE A 409 -0.44 -2.43 -26.36
CA ILE A 409 0.97 -2.41 -26.78
C ILE A 409 1.04 -3.08 -28.14
N THR A 410 1.58 -2.37 -29.11
CA THR A 410 1.77 -2.85 -30.48
C THR A 410 3.24 -2.78 -30.81
N PHE A 411 3.81 -3.89 -31.29
CA PHE A 411 5.12 -3.87 -31.93
C PHE A 411 4.98 -4.15 -33.42
N VAL A 412 5.77 -3.49 -34.24
CA VAL A 412 5.80 -3.68 -35.69
C VAL A 412 7.18 -4.20 -36.05
N ASP A 413 7.26 -5.39 -36.66
CA ASP A 413 8.53 -5.88 -37.21
C ASP A 413 8.85 -5.10 -38.48
N LYS A 414 9.98 -4.38 -38.51
CA LYS A 414 10.36 -3.57 -39.68
C LYS A 414 10.66 -4.41 -40.93
N LYS A 415 10.92 -5.71 -40.77
CA LYS A 415 11.17 -6.63 -41.89
C LYS A 415 9.88 -6.99 -42.63
N THR A 416 8.79 -7.25 -41.89
CA THR A 416 7.49 -7.65 -42.46
C THR A 416 6.52 -6.48 -42.60
N ASN A 417 6.74 -5.42 -41.81
CA ASN A 417 5.83 -4.30 -41.60
C ASN A 417 4.45 -4.74 -41.09
N GLU A 418 4.38 -5.87 -40.38
CA GLU A 418 3.16 -6.40 -39.77
C GLU A 418 3.05 -5.98 -38.30
N PRO A 419 1.89 -5.45 -37.87
CA PRO A 419 1.65 -5.13 -36.47
C PRO A 419 1.29 -6.37 -35.66
N HIS A 420 1.92 -6.51 -34.51
CA HIS A 420 1.66 -7.55 -33.52
C HIS A 420 1.26 -6.93 -32.18
N TYR A 421 0.44 -7.65 -31.41
CA TYR A 421 -0.10 -7.15 -30.15
C TYR A 421 0.49 -7.90 -28.96
N LEU A 422 0.92 -7.15 -27.95
CA LEU A 422 1.42 -7.68 -26.70
C LEU A 422 0.43 -7.43 -25.57
N ARG A 423 0.28 -8.43 -24.69
CA ARG A 423 -0.43 -8.23 -23.44
C ARG A 423 0.40 -7.27 -22.57
N PRO A 424 -0.20 -6.22 -21.98
CA PRO A 424 0.52 -5.29 -21.11
C PRO A 424 1.25 -5.95 -19.94
N THR A 425 0.77 -7.13 -19.51
CA THR A 425 1.32 -7.91 -18.39
C THR A 425 2.25 -9.04 -18.84
N ALA A 426 2.73 -9.06 -20.08
CA ALA A 426 3.56 -10.15 -20.61
C ALA A 426 4.86 -10.33 -19.81
N TRP A 427 5.55 -9.22 -19.50
CA TRP A 427 6.79 -9.22 -18.72
C TRP A 427 6.80 -8.20 -17.59
N ALA A 428 5.65 -7.63 -17.22
CA ALA A 428 5.53 -6.74 -16.08
C ALA A 428 4.34 -7.16 -15.21
N SER A 429 4.63 -7.62 -14.00
CA SER A 429 3.61 -7.99 -13.00
C SER A 429 2.93 -6.74 -12.41
N ALA A 430 3.70 -5.69 -12.16
CA ALA A 430 3.20 -4.40 -11.72
C ALA A 430 2.51 -3.64 -12.87
N LYS A 431 1.42 -2.93 -12.57
CA LYS A 431 0.70 -2.11 -13.56
C LYS A 431 1.15 -0.65 -13.59
N ARG A 432 1.89 -0.19 -12.56
CA ARG A 432 2.22 1.22 -12.36
C ARG A 432 3.22 1.78 -13.36
N TRP A 433 3.97 0.93 -14.07
CA TRP A 433 4.87 1.37 -15.14
C TRP A 433 4.15 2.23 -16.18
N SER A 434 2.88 1.92 -16.47
CA SER A 434 2.03 2.64 -17.43
C SER A 434 1.69 4.08 -17.02
N SER A 435 2.00 4.49 -15.79
CA SER A 435 1.64 5.79 -15.25
C SER A 435 2.72 6.85 -15.42
N HIS A 436 3.97 6.46 -15.69
CA HIS A 436 5.13 7.36 -15.65
C HIS A 436 6.03 7.16 -16.88
N ALA A 437 6.50 8.26 -17.45
CA ALA A 437 7.22 8.25 -18.73
C ALA A 437 8.54 7.46 -18.68
N ASP A 438 9.29 7.63 -17.60
CA ASP A 438 10.55 6.93 -17.35
C ASP A 438 10.35 5.41 -17.32
N MET A 439 9.30 4.93 -16.67
CA MET A 439 8.97 3.51 -16.61
C MET A 439 8.39 2.97 -17.91
N ILE A 440 7.67 3.79 -18.68
CA ILE A 440 7.22 3.44 -20.04
C ILE A 440 8.42 3.17 -20.94
N VAL A 441 9.43 4.05 -20.93
CA VAL A 441 10.66 3.87 -21.71
C VAL A 441 11.47 2.67 -21.21
N GLN A 442 11.59 2.47 -19.89
CA GLN A 442 12.23 1.28 -19.33
C GLN A 442 11.52 -0.01 -19.79
N TYR A 443 10.18 0.00 -19.85
CA TYR A 443 9.44 -1.17 -20.33
C TYR A 443 9.65 -1.40 -21.82
N ALA A 444 9.66 -0.32 -22.63
CA ALA A 444 9.91 -0.39 -24.06
C ALA A 444 11.26 -1.04 -24.37
N GLN A 445 12.33 -0.58 -23.71
CA GLN A 445 13.68 -1.13 -23.86
C GLN A 445 13.79 -2.58 -23.39
N CYS A 446 13.07 -2.94 -22.32
CA CYS A 446 13.02 -4.32 -21.87
C CYS A 446 12.29 -5.23 -22.88
N ILE A 447 11.16 -4.77 -23.43
CA ILE A 447 10.41 -5.49 -24.47
C ILE A 447 11.28 -5.70 -25.70
N GLU A 448 12.03 -4.69 -26.16
CA GLU A 448 12.96 -4.82 -27.28
C GLU A 448 13.95 -5.97 -27.06
N GLY A 449 14.63 -5.99 -25.92
CA GLY A 449 15.56 -7.09 -25.59
C GLY A 449 14.87 -8.47 -25.55
N LYS A 450 13.63 -8.54 -25.06
CA LYS A 450 12.85 -9.79 -25.04
C LYS A 450 12.39 -10.22 -26.44
N LEU A 451 12.05 -9.28 -27.30
CA LEU A 451 11.66 -9.58 -28.68
C LEU A 451 12.87 -10.05 -29.51
N GLN A 452 14.06 -9.49 -29.27
CA GLN A 452 15.33 -9.96 -29.86
C GLN A 452 15.62 -11.42 -29.47
N GLU A 453 15.40 -11.81 -28.21
CA GLU A 453 15.49 -13.21 -27.76
C GLU A 453 14.54 -14.15 -28.53
N HIS A 454 13.43 -13.63 -29.08
CA HIS A 454 12.43 -14.37 -29.84
C HIS A 454 12.57 -14.21 -31.38
N GLY A 455 13.68 -13.61 -31.85
CA GLY A 455 14.01 -13.51 -33.29
C GLY A 455 13.54 -12.23 -33.98
N TYR A 456 13.05 -11.24 -33.24
CA TYR A 456 12.69 -9.92 -33.76
C TYR A 456 13.80 -8.91 -33.47
N ASP A 457 14.70 -8.70 -34.44
CA ASP A 457 15.91 -7.86 -34.24
C ASP A 457 15.66 -6.35 -34.38
N ASP A 458 14.66 -5.96 -35.17
CA ASP A 458 14.37 -4.55 -35.50
C ASP A 458 12.86 -4.31 -35.49
N VAL A 459 12.39 -3.66 -34.42
CA VAL A 459 10.98 -3.43 -34.17
C VAL A 459 10.72 -1.96 -33.87
N GLU A 460 9.51 -1.51 -34.19
CA GLU A 460 8.94 -0.28 -33.61
C GLU A 460 8.00 -0.67 -32.48
N LEU A 461 7.91 0.17 -31.45
CA LEU A 461 7.08 -0.10 -30.29
C LEU A 461 6.18 1.09 -29.95
N HIS A 462 4.87 0.86 -30.10
CA HIS A 462 3.83 1.87 -29.96
C HIS A 462 2.91 1.52 -28.78
N PHE A 463 2.74 2.47 -27.86
CA PHE A 463 1.90 2.26 -26.68
C PHE A 463 0.67 3.16 -26.76
N ASP A 464 -0.47 2.60 -26.37
CA ASP A 464 -1.74 3.29 -26.29
C ASP A 464 -2.30 3.14 -24.87
N ILE A 465 -2.27 4.22 -24.09
CA ILE A 465 -2.60 4.22 -22.65
C ILE A 465 -3.72 5.23 -22.38
N TRP A 466 -4.89 4.72 -22.00
CA TRP A 466 -6.07 5.52 -21.68
C TRP A 466 -6.33 5.57 -20.19
N ARG A 467 -6.45 6.79 -19.67
CA ARG A 467 -6.65 7.01 -18.23
C ARG A 467 -7.62 8.15 -17.96
N SER A 468 -8.21 8.10 -16.79
CA SER A 468 -8.97 9.19 -16.18
C SER A 468 -8.32 9.53 -14.83
N MET A 469 -8.35 10.82 -14.49
CA MET A 469 -7.88 11.34 -13.21
C MET A 469 -8.98 12.16 -12.54
N ASN A 470 -9.32 11.82 -11.29
CA ASN A 470 -10.34 12.50 -10.49
C ASN A 470 -11.67 12.70 -11.27
N GLY A 471 -12.19 11.63 -11.88
CA GLY A 471 -13.49 11.63 -12.57
C GLY A 471 -13.57 12.43 -13.88
N ARG A 472 -12.44 12.85 -14.46
CA ARG A 472 -12.40 13.47 -15.80
C ARG A 472 -12.69 12.44 -16.90
N PHE A 473 -12.85 12.91 -18.14
CA PHE A 473 -12.89 12.05 -19.33
C PHE A 473 -11.73 11.06 -19.35
N ASN A 474 -11.97 9.87 -19.91
CA ASN A 474 -10.87 8.98 -20.29
C ASN A 474 -10.17 9.59 -21.50
N GLN A 475 -8.86 9.82 -21.39
CA GLN A 475 -8.04 10.39 -22.44
C GLN A 475 -6.70 9.67 -22.54
N ARG A 476 -6.05 9.83 -23.69
CA ARG A 476 -4.69 9.33 -23.92
C ARG A 476 -3.68 10.07 -23.05
N GLN A 477 -2.76 9.32 -22.44
CA GLN A 477 -1.65 9.88 -21.69
C GLN A 477 -0.40 10.12 -22.58
N ILE A 478 -0.29 9.37 -23.67
CA ILE A 478 0.87 9.34 -24.56
C ILE A 478 0.40 9.36 -26.01
N ASP A 479 1.21 9.92 -26.91
CA ASP A 479 0.93 9.87 -28.34
C ASP A 479 1.19 8.45 -28.88
N PRO A 480 0.16 7.73 -29.36
CA PRO A 480 0.30 6.34 -29.81
C PRO A 480 1.05 6.19 -31.14
N ARG A 481 1.35 7.29 -31.82
CA ARG A 481 2.02 7.29 -33.14
C ARG A 481 3.54 7.26 -33.03
N ILE A 482 4.06 7.48 -31.82
CA ILE A 482 5.49 7.61 -31.57
C ILE A 482 6.08 6.24 -31.24
N ASP A 483 7.12 5.88 -31.98
CA ASP A 483 7.96 4.72 -31.66
C ASP A 483 8.81 5.05 -30.42
N LEU A 484 8.54 4.34 -29.33
CA LEU A 484 9.21 4.52 -28.04
C LEU A 484 10.69 4.09 -28.05
N LEU A 485 11.13 3.36 -29.08
CA LEU A 485 12.53 2.97 -29.27
C LEU A 485 13.32 3.98 -30.10
N SER A 486 12.62 4.92 -30.75
CA SER A 486 13.23 5.92 -31.62
C SER A 486 13.92 7.06 -30.85
N SER A 487 14.72 7.86 -31.57
CA SER A 487 15.32 9.09 -31.01
C SER A 487 14.31 10.14 -30.59
N ASP A 488 13.10 10.09 -31.15
CA ASP A 488 12.04 11.07 -30.91
C ASP A 488 11.34 10.83 -29.56
N ALA A 489 11.49 9.62 -28.99
CA ALA A 489 10.95 9.23 -27.71
C ALA A 489 11.95 9.29 -26.54
N LYS A 490 13.12 9.91 -26.72
CA LYS A 490 14.15 10.00 -25.67
C LYS A 490 13.60 10.62 -24.39
N TRP A 491 13.87 9.94 -23.28
CA TRP A 491 13.54 10.40 -21.95
C TRP A 491 14.80 10.80 -21.18
N SER A 492 14.74 11.91 -20.45
CA SER A 492 15.80 12.41 -19.59
C SER A 492 15.20 12.96 -18.29
N PRO A 493 15.82 12.75 -17.11
CA PRO A 493 15.31 13.30 -15.85
C PRO A 493 15.16 14.82 -15.85
N PHE A 494 15.92 15.53 -16.69
CA PHE A 494 16.05 16.99 -16.66
C PHE A 494 15.35 17.71 -17.82
N GLU A 495 14.73 16.97 -18.75
CA GLU A 495 14.07 17.54 -19.93
C GLU A 495 12.58 17.18 -19.94
N ASP A 496 11.77 18.06 -20.53
CA ASP A 496 10.33 17.83 -20.67
C ASP A 496 10.09 16.70 -21.70
N THR A 497 9.14 15.81 -21.42
CA THR A 497 8.87 14.65 -22.28
C THR A 497 7.88 15.03 -23.40
N SER A 498 8.39 15.20 -24.63
CA SER A 498 7.64 15.74 -25.79
C SER A 498 6.45 14.90 -26.24
N TRP A 499 6.49 13.59 -26.00
CA TRP A 499 5.49 12.62 -26.46
C TRP A 499 4.37 12.35 -25.43
N LEU A 500 4.44 12.97 -24.25
CA LEU A 500 3.33 12.96 -23.29
C LEU A 500 2.23 13.91 -23.74
N LEU A 501 1.00 13.44 -23.72
CA LEU A 501 -0.17 14.26 -24.02
C LEU A 501 -0.65 14.98 -22.74
N PRO A 502 -1.00 16.27 -22.83
CA PRO A 502 -1.39 17.05 -21.66
C PRO A 502 -2.73 16.60 -21.10
N LEU A 503 -2.93 16.79 -19.80
CA LEU A 503 -4.26 16.65 -19.20
C LEU A 503 -5.20 17.73 -19.75
N LEU A 504 -6.37 17.34 -20.26
CA LEU A 504 -7.37 18.26 -20.81
C LEU A 504 -8.12 18.99 -19.69
N THR A 505 -7.41 19.89 -19.01
CA THR A 505 -7.91 20.64 -17.84
C THR A 505 -9.07 21.57 -18.20
N ASN A 506 -9.15 22.06 -19.43
CA ASN A 506 -10.26 22.86 -19.96
C ASN A 506 -11.59 22.11 -19.97
N LEU A 507 -11.56 20.77 -19.97
CA LEU A 507 -12.77 19.93 -19.91
C LEU A 507 -13.14 19.53 -18.48
N SER A 508 -12.46 20.06 -17.45
CA SER A 508 -12.72 19.65 -16.06
C SER A 508 -14.15 19.96 -15.59
N ASP A 509 -14.78 21.02 -16.13
CA ASP A 509 -16.15 21.42 -15.78
C ASP A 509 -17.21 20.41 -16.23
N TRP A 510 -16.86 19.53 -17.18
CA TRP A 510 -17.76 18.47 -17.63
C TRP A 510 -18.05 17.42 -16.56
N ARG A 511 -17.25 17.29 -15.50
CA ARG A 511 -17.46 16.30 -14.43
C ARG A 511 -18.89 16.30 -13.89
N THR A 512 -19.40 17.49 -13.54
CA THR A 512 -20.75 17.63 -12.99
C THR A 512 -21.80 17.22 -14.02
N ARG A 513 -21.59 17.55 -15.29
CA ARG A 513 -22.49 17.16 -16.39
C ARG A 513 -22.42 15.67 -16.70
N MET A 514 -21.24 15.05 -16.67
CA MET A 514 -21.07 13.61 -16.84
C MET A 514 -21.77 12.83 -15.72
N LEU A 515 -21.60 13.26 -14.47
CA LEU A 515 -22.32 12.68 -13.33
C LEU A 515 -23.83 12.83 -13.46
N GLN A 516 -24.33 13.96 -13.97
CA GLN A 516 -25.76 14.14 -14.25
C GLN A 516 -26.25 13.17 -15.33
N ILE A 517 -25.51 13.05 -16.44
CA ILE A 517 -25.85 12.12 -17.53
C ILE A 517 -25.86 10.67 -17.03
N GLU A 518 -24.87 10.29 -16.23
CA GLU A 518 -24.77 8.96 -15.64
C GLU A 518 -25.95 8.67 -14.73
N ASN A 519 -26.28 9.57 -13.79
CA ASN A 519 -27.44 9.43 -12.92
C ASN A 519 -28.78 9.39 -13.69
N ASP A 520 -28.95 10.22 -14.72
CA ASP A 520 -30.17 10.30 -15.52
C ASP A 520 -30.40 9.03 -16.36
N LEU A 521 -29.34 8.39 -16.83
CA LEU A 521 -29.42 7.16 -17.61
C LEU A 521 -29.53 5.92 -16.69
N SER A 522 -28.71 5.84 -15.64
CA SER A 522 -28.75 4.74 -14.68
C SER A 522 -30.03 4.69 -13.85
N SER A 523 -30.71 5.84 -13.66
CA SER A 523 -32.05 5.88 -13.03
C SER A 523 -33.16 5.29 -13.91
N LYS A 524 -32.97 5.29 -15.23
CA LYS A 524 -33.92 4.70 -16.19
C LYS A 524 -33.68 3.21 -16.38
N ASP A 525 -32.42 2.78 -16.42
CA ASP A 525 -32.03 1.38 -16.54
C ASP A 525 -30.72 1.12 -15.81
N GLN A 526 -30.76 0.21 -14.83
CA GLN A 526 -29.60 -0.15 -13.99
C GLN A 526 -28.52 -0.94 -14.75
N ASN A 527 -28.82 -1.44 -15.95
CA ASN A 527 -27.89 -2.24 -16.76
C ASN A 527 -27.10 -1.38 -17.77
N VAL A 528 -27.22 -0.07 -17.67
CA VAL A 528 -26.50 0.89 -18.52
C VAL A 528 -25.13 1.17 -17.91
N LEU A 529 -24.07 0.87 -18.67
CA LEU A 529 -22.70 1.26 -18.36
C LEU A 529 -22.28 2.37 -19.31
N ILE A 530 -21.70 3.44 -18.77
CA ILE A 530 -21.31 4.62 -19.55
C ILE A 530 -19.79 4.79 -19.48
N THR A 531 -19.18 5.11 -20.60
CA THR A 531 -17.77 5.49 -20.65
C THR A 531 -17.61 6.79 -21.42
N PHE A 532 -17.16 7.82 -20.72
CA PHE A 532 -16.86 9.11 -21.30
C PHE A 532 -15.42 9.14 -21.81
N VAL A 533 -15.25 9.56 -23.06
CA VAL A 533 -13.98 9.59 -23.79
C VAL A 533 -13.72 10.99 -24.34
N ALA A 534 -12.47 11.45 -24.23
CA ALA A 534 -11.98 12.64 -24.91
C ALA A 534 -10.67 12.29 -25.62
N ASP A 535 -10.62 12.50 -26.94
CA ASP A 535 -9.43 12.21 -27.74
C ASP A 535 -8.93 13.44 -28.50
N PHE A 536 -7.65 13.41 -28.88
CA PHE A 536 -6.94 14.53 -29.48
C PHE A 536 -7.13 14.59 -31.00
N PRO A 537 -7.05 15.78 -31.61
CA PRO A 537 -7.15 15.96 -33.06
C PRO A 537 -6.22 15.05 -33.86
N GLY A 538 -6.78 14.37 -34.87
CA GLY A 538 -6.03 13.50 -35.77
C GLY A 538 -5.70 12.11 -35.19
N LEU A 539 -6.15 11.79 -33.99
CA LEU A 539 -6.11 10.44 -33.42
C LEU A 539 -7.44 9.72 -33.61
N PHE A 540 -7.40 8.40 -33.43
CA PHE A 540 -8.60 7.56 -33.43
C PHE A 540 -8.55 6.51 -32.33
N LEU A 541 -9.72 6.10 -31.86
CA LEU A 541 -9.90 4.98 -30.94
C LEU A 541 -10.46 3.78 -31.71
N GLU A 542 -9.67 2.71 -31.80
CA GLU A 542 -10.14 1.39 -32.20
C GLU A 542 -10.72 0.69 -30.97
N ASN A 543 -11.97 0.22 -31.06
CA ASN A 543 -12.61 -0.50 -29.96
C ASN A 543 -13.41 -1.69 -30.49
N TYR A 544 -13.42 -2.80 -29.74
CA TYR A 544 -14.20 -3.99 -30.04
C TYR A 544 -15.43 -4.06 -29.14
N ILE A 545 -16.59 -4.29 -29.73
CA ILE A 545 -17.83 -4.47 -28.99
C ILE A 545 -18.14 -5.96 -28.85
N PRO A 546 -18.21 -6.52 -27.62
CA PRO A 546 -18.66 -7.89 -27.40
C PRO A 546 -20.05 -8.16 -27.99
N PRO A 547 -20.34 -9.39 -28.46
CA PRO A 547 -21.65 -9.74 -29.05
C PRO A 547 -22.86 -9.44 -28.15
N ASP A 548 -22.65 -9.55 -26.83
CA ASP A 548 -23.71 -9.48 -25.81
C ASP A 548 -24.06 -8.04 -25.38
N LEU A 549 -23.32 -7.04 -25.87
CA LEU A 549 -23.49 -5.64 -25.51
C LEU A 549 -24.06 -4.84 -26.66
N ASN A 550 -25.24 -4.25 -26.49
CA ASN A 550 -25.75 -3.24 -27.42
C ASN A 550 -25.12 -1.89 -27.09
N THR A 551 -24.40 -1.30 -28.05
CA THR A 551 -23.58 -0.12 -27.79
C THR A 551 -23.97 1.07 -28.66
N THR A 552 -24.19 2.21 -28.04
CA THR A 552 -24.45 3.48 -28.72
C THR A 552 -23.34 4.49 -28.42
N ILE A 553 -22.92 5.23 -29.44
CA ILE A 553 -21.94 6.31 -29.33
C ILE A 553 -22.69 7.62 -29.51
N GLU A 554 -22.50 8.58 -28.60
CA GLU A 554 -23.07 9.93 -28.68
C GLU A 554 -21.98 11.00 -28.55
N VAL A 555 -22.05 12.02 -29.41
CA VAL A 555 -21.09 13.13 -29.41
C VAL A 555 -21.51 14.21 -28.41
N LEU A 556 -20.62 14.54 -27.49
CA LEU A 556 -20.82 15.54 -26.45
C LEU A 556 -20.20 16.90 -26.82
N GLU A 557 -19.04 16.89 -27.47
CA GLU A 557 -18.31 18.09 -27.92
C GLU A 557 -17.41 17.75 -29.11
N GLY A 558 -17.18 18.70 -30.01
CA GLY A 558 -16.36 18.50 -31.21
C GLY A 558 -17.08 17.73 -32.33
N GLN A 559 -16.30 17.05 -33.16
CA GLN A 559 -16.79 16.28 -34.30
C GLN A 559 -16.00 14.99 -34.44
N ILE A 560 -16.71 13.88 -34.67
CA ILE A 560 -16.11 12.56 -34.86
C ILE A 560 -16.55 11.92 -36.17
N ILE A 561 -15.73 10.99 -36.68
CA ILE A 561 -16.12 10.05 -37.72
C ILE A 561 -16.07 8.65 -37.14
N VAL A 562 -17.18 7.92 -37.22
CA VAL A 562 -17.27 6.51 -36.82
C VAL A 562 -17.14 5.66 -38.08
N GLU A 563 -16.06 4.90 -38.17
CA GLU A 563 -15.81 3.90 -39.22
C GLU A 563 -16.26 2.53 -38.73
N LEU A 564 -17.25 1.96 -39.42
CA LEU A 564 -17.76 0.61 -39.19
C LEU A 564 -17.03 -0.35 -40.13
N ILE A 565 -16.10 -1.14 -39.60
CA ILE A 565 -15.11 -1.89 -40.39
C ILE A 565 -15.77 -2.95 -41.27
N SER A 566 -16.64 -3.82 -40.71
CA SER A 566 -17.31 -4.84 -41.52
C SER A 566 -18.29 -4.27 -42.55
N LEU A 567 -18.87 -3.10 -42.26
CA LEU A 567 -19.81 -2.43 -43.16
C LEU A 567 -19.11 -1.51 -44.17
N LYS A 568 -17.79 -1.30 -44.04
CA LYS A 568 -16.99 -0.36 -44.84
C LYS A 568 -17.65 1.01 -44.99
N ARG A 569 -18.22 1.52 -43.90
CA ARG A 569 -19.01 2.76 -43.88
C ARG A 569 -18.46 3.73 -42.84
N ASN A 570 -18.25 4.97 -43.27
CA ASN A 570 -17.80 6.05 -42.40
C ASN A 570 -18.96 7.03 -42.19
N ILE A 571 -19.23 7.37 -40.94
CA ILE A 571 -20.36 8.21 -40.56
C ILE A 571 -19.84 9.37 -39.72
N THR A 572 -20.03 10.58 -40.22
CA THR A 572 -19.68 11.80 -39.47
C THR A 572 -20.79 12.14 -38.50
N LEU A 573 -20.43 12.38 -37.25
CA LEU A 573 -21.35 12.78 -36.18
C LEU A 573 -20.91 14.13 -35.60
N ASN A 574 -21.89 15.01 -35.43
CA ASN A 574 -21.77 16.29 -34.75
C ASN A 574 -22.37 16.21 -33.35
N VAL A 575 -22.14 17.24 -32.54
CA VAL A 575 -22.67 17.36 -31.17
C VAL A 575 -24.16 17.03 -31.09
N GLY A 576 -24.52 16.15 -30.15
CA GLY A 576 -25.88 15.67 -29.90
C GLY A 576 -26.36 14.58 -30.86
N GLN A 577 -25.57 14.21 -31.87
CA GLN A 577 -25.88 13.06 -32.73
C GLN A 577 -25.33 11.77 -32.12
N ASN A 578 -26.04 10.67 -32.36
CA ASN A 578 -25.66 9.35 -31.90
C ASN A 578 -25.73 8.29 -33.01
N ILE A 579 -25.09 7.15 -32.76
CA ILE A 579 -25.14 5.98 -33.63
C ILE A 579 -25.04 4.70 -32.80
N THR A 580 -25.80 3.68 -33.17
CA THR A 580 -25.61 2.32 -32.64
C THR A 580 -24.57 1.58 -33.48
N VAL A 581 -23.56 1.02 -32.83
CA VAL A 581 -22.49 0.26 -33.49
C VAL A 581 -22.81 -1.24 -33.50
N PRO A 582 -22.40 -2.00 -34.54
CA PRO A 582 -22.61 -3.45 -34.58
C PRO A 582 -21.91 -4.19 -33.44
N ASN A 583 -22.55 -5.22 -32.90
CA ASN A 583 -21.97 -6.09 -31.88
C ASN A 583 -21.05 -7.15 -32.52
N GLY A 584 -20.07 -7.61 -31.76
CA GLY A 584 -19.12 -8.65 -32.19
C GLY A 584 -18.10 -8.18 -33.22
N ASP A 585 -17.91 -6.87 -33.36
CA ASP A 585 -17.05 -6.27 -34.39
C ASP A 585 -16.23 -5.09 -33.84
N TYR A 586 -15.21 -4.69 -34.61
CA TYR A 586 -14.41 -3.51 -34.35
C TYR A 586 -14.97 -2.28 -35.07
N HIS A 587 -14.81 -1.13 -34.44
CA HIS A 587 -15.02 0.18 -35.06
C HIS A 587 -13.91 1.14 -34.68
N ASN A 588 -13.69 2.14 -35.54
CA ASN A 588 -12.76 3.23 -35.27
C ASN A 588 -13.53 4.53 -35.08
N VAL A 589 -13.18 5.30 -34.05
CA VAL A 589 -13.72 6.65 -33.83
C VAL A 589 -12.60 7.66 -34.04
N TYR A 590 -12.66 8.41 -35.14
CA TYR A 590 -11.68 9.44 -35.49
C TYR A 590 -12.09 10.79 -34.94
N THR A 591 -11.15 11.49 -34.31
CA THR A 591 -11.32 12.90 -33.92
C THR A 591 -10.89 13.80 -35.06
N VAL A 592 -11.85 14.47 -35.70
CA VAL A 592 -11.63 15.29 -36.91
C VAL A 592 -11.69 16.80 -36.66
N SER A 593 -12.17 17.23 -35.49
CA SER A 593 -12.16 18.63 -35.10
C SER A 593 -10.74 19.15 -34.82
N SER A 594 -10.58 20.48 -34.91
CA SER A 594 -9.33 21.17 -34.55
C SER A 594 -9.04 21.16 -33.03
N THR A 595 -10.06 20.92 -32.22
CA THR A 595 -9.99 20.74 -30.76
C THR A 595 -10.32 19.28 -30.42
N PRO A 596 -9.96 18.81 -29.21
CA PRO A 596 -10.36 17.48 -28.76
C PRO A 596 -11.86 17.25 -28.91
N SER A 597 -12.24 16.02 -29.31
CA SER A 597 -13.64 15.60 -29.37
C SER A 597 -13.99 14.79 -28.13
N CYS A 598 -15.16 15.06 -27.59
CA CYS A 598 -15.72 14.36 -26.43
C CYS A 598 -16.93 13.56 -26.87
N TYR A 599 -16.98 12.29 -26.50
CA TYR A 599 -18.08 11.40 -26.80
C TYR A 599 -18.27 10.38 -25.68
N MET A 600 -19.44 9.77 -25.62
CA MET A 600 -19.72 8.72 -24.66
C MET A 600 -20.13 7.43 -25.37
N TYR A 601 -19.66 6.31 -24.81
CA TYR A 601 -20.22 5.00 -25.07
C TYR A 601 -21.30 4.71 -24.04
N VAL A 602 -22.45 4.26 -24.51
CA VAL A 602 -23.54 3.73 -23.69
C VAL A 602 -23.67 2.25 -24.03
N TYR A 603 -23.27 1.41 -23.08
CA TYR A 603 -23.35 -0.06 -23.20
C TYR A 603 -24.60 -0.53 -22.46
N LEU A 604 -25.44 -1.29 -23.16
CA LEU A 604 -26.61 -1.96 -22.63
C LEU A 604 -26.36 -3.47 -22.62
N ASN A 605 -26.27 -4.06 -21.43
CA ASN A 605 -26.15 -5.50 -21.28
C ASN A 605 -27.55 -6.14 -21.33
N GLN A 606 -27.93 -6.65 -22.50
CA GLN A 606 -29.24 -7.30 -22.70
C GLN A 606 -29.36 -8.60 -21.89
N SER A 607 -28.27 -9.36 -21.73
CA SER A 607 -28.30 -10.64 -21.01
C SER A 607 -28.57 -10.46 -19.51
N ASP A 608 -27.93 -9.47 -18.89
CA ASP A 608 -28.18 -9.16 -17.47
C ASP A 608 -29.54 -8.50 -17.27
N ALA A 609 -30.01 -7.66 -18.20
CA ALA A 609 -31.33 -7.04 -18.12
C ALA A 609 -32.46 -8.09 -18.15
N ASP A 610 -32.36 -9.08 -19.04
CA ASP A 610 -33.32 -10.19 -19.12
C ASP A 610 -33.27 -11.05 -17.84
N ILE A 611 -32.07 -11.36 -17.34
CA ILE A 611 -31.89 -12.14 -16.10
C ILE A 611 -32.43 -11.38 -14.89
N VAL A 612 -32.15 -10.08 -14.75
CA VAL A 612 -32.65 -9.24 -13.64
C VAL A 612 -34.18 -9.13 -13.69
N HIS A 613 -34.76 -8.93 -14.87
CA HIS A 613 -36.22 -8.91 -15.04
C HIS A 613 -36.87 -10.27 -14.73
N LEU A 614 -36.24 -11.37 -15.13
CA LEU A 614 -36.66 -12.74 -14.77
C LEU A 614 -36.60 -12.96 -13.25
N TRP A 615 -35.54 -12.48 -12.59
CA TRP A 615 -35.37 -12.57 -11.15
C TRP A 615 -36.40 -11.75 -10.36
N ASP A 616 -36.69 -10.52 -10.80
CA ASP A 616 -37.67 -9.66 -10.13
C ASP A 616 -39.10 -10.24 -10.23
N ARG A 617 -39.43 -10.86 -11.37
CA ARG A 617 -40.70 -11.58 -11.55
C ARG A 617 -40.80 -12.82 -10.66
N PHE A 618 -39.73 -13.61 -10.58
CA PHE A 618 -39.65 -14.78 -9.70
C PHE A 618 -39.76 -14.38 -8.22
N TYR A 619 -39.10 -13.29 -7.82
CA TYR A 619 -39.15 -12.77 -6.46
C TYR A 619 -40.57 -12.32 -6.08
N ASN A 620 -41.22 -11.55 -6.95
CA ASN A 620 -42.59 -11.08 -6.72
C ASN A 620 -43.63 -12.23 -6.65
N LEU A 621 -43.47 -13.28 -7.46
CA LEU A 621 -44.33 -14.46 -7.39
C LEU A 621 -44.13 -15.22 -6.07
N THR A 622 -42.86 -15.38 -5.66
CA THR A 622 -42.50 -16.02 -4.39
C THR A 622 -43.09 -15.26 -3.22
N ASP A 623 -42.94 -13.93 -3.19
CA ASP A 623 -43.43 -13.09 -2.10
C ASP A 623 -44.96 -13.13 -1.97
N ARG A 624 -45.69 -13.17 -3.10
CA ARG A 624 -47.15 -13.38 -3.11
C ARG A 624 -47.54 -14.75 -2.55
N LEU A 625 -46.94 -15.83 -3.05
CA LEU A 625 -47.24 -17.20 -2.59
C LEU A 625 -46.91 -17.37 -1.10
N LEU A 626 -45.83 -16.75 -0.65
CA LEU A 626 -45.43 -16.77 0.75
C LEU A 626 -46.40 -15.98 1.64
N ASN A 627 -46.79 -14.77 1.25
CA ASN A 627 -47.76 -13.97 2.00
C ASN A 627 -49.12 -14.68 2.07
N GLU A 628 -49.58 -15.31 0.98
CA GLU A 628 -50.79 -16.13 0.98
C GLU A 628 -50.68 -17.36 1.92
N THR A 629 -49.52 -18.00 1.95
CA THR A 629 -49.28 -19.19 2.80
C THR A 629 -49.20 -18.80 4.29
N ILE A 630 -48.59 -17.66 4.60
CA ILE A 630 -48.48 -17.13 5.96
C ILE A 630 -49.86 -16.64 6.46
N ASP A 631 -50.64 -15.94 5.62
CA ASP A 631 -51.99 -15.48 6.00
C ASP A 631 -52.95 -16.65 6.23
N ARG A 632 -52.82 -17.76 5.48
CA ARG A 632 -53.61 -18.98 5.72
C ARG A 632 -53.25 -19.70 7.02
N ASN A 633 -52.00 -19.59 7.47
CA ASN A 633 -51.46 -20.36 8.59
C ASN A 633 -51.27 -19.53 9.87
N ARG A 634 -52.02 -18.44 10.06
CA ARG A 634 -51.84 -17.53 11.20
C ARG A 634 -52.73 -17.89 12.41
N PRO A 635 -52.24 -18.57 13.46
CA PRO A 635 -52.85 -18.52 14.79
C PRO A 635 -52.08 -17.60 15.74
N LEU A 636 -52.79 -17.01 16.72
CA LEU A 636 -52.21 -16.19 17.79
C LEU A 636 -51.31 -17.07 18.68
N HIS A 637 -49.97 -17.00 18.62
CA HIS A 637 -49.02 -17.33 19.71
C HIS A 637 -47.55 -16.91 19.36
N SER A 638 -46.62 -17.12 20.31
CA SER A 638 -45.38 -16.36 20.60
C SER A 638 -44.27 -16.28 19.52
N ASP A 639 -43.39 -15.26 19.64
CA ASP A 639 -42.27 -14.91 18.73
C ASP A 639 -41.35 -16.05 18.28
N LYS A 640 -41.27 -17.15 19.05
CA LYS A 640 -40.42 -18.31 18.72
C LYS A 640 -41.07 -19.25 17.71
N GLU A 641 -42.40 -19.34 17.71
CA GLU A 641 -43.20 -20.18 16.82
C GLU A 641 -43.40 -19.51 15.45
N GLU A 642 -43.37 -18.17 15.39
CA GLU A 642 -43.48 -17.40 14.13
C GLU A 642 -42.29 -17.67 13.19
N ALA A 643 -41.07 -17.81 13.73
CA ALA A 643 -39.88 -18.11 12.92
C ALA A 643 -39.93 -19.51 12.28
N ASP A 644 -40.44 -20.50 13.01
CA ASP A 644 -40.62 -21.87 12.51
C ASP A 644 -41.76 -21.95 11.49
N LEU A 645 -42.83 -21.19 11.70
CA LEU A 645 -43.98 -21.12 10.79
C LEU A 645 -43.64 -20.41 9.47
N VAL A 646 -42.83 -19.34 9.53
CA VAL A 646 -42.25 -18.69 8.35
C VAL A 646 -41.36 -19.68 7.59
N ARG A 647 -40.46 -20.37 8.29
CA ARG A 647 -39.57 -21.38 7.68
C ARG A 647 -40.34 -22.50 6.97
N LEU A 648 -41.37 -23.05 7.61
CA LEU A 648 -42.22 -24.10 7.02
C LEU A 648 -43.01 -23.60 5.79
N SER A 649 -43.50 -22.37 5.83
CA SER A 649 -44.19 -21.74 4.69
C SER A 649 -43.24 -21.55 3.51
N TYR A 650 -41.98 -21.17 3.77
CA TYR A 650 -40.94 -21.05 2.74
C TYR A 650 -40.57 -22.39 2.10
N GLU A 651 -40.42 -23.46 2.88
CA GLU A 651 -40.14 -24.80 2.33
C GLU A 651 -41.30 -25.30 1.45
N HIS A 652 -42.54 -25.01 1.85
CA HIS A 652 -43.73 -25.36 1.06
C HIS A 652 -43.78 -24.61 -0.28
N VAL A 653 -43.53 -23.30 -0.28
CA VAL A 653 -43.49 -22.48 -1.50
C VAL A 653 -42.34 -22.93 -2.42
N PHE A 654 -41.17 -23.26 -1.86
CA PHE A 654 -40.02 -23.73 -2.64
C PHE A 654 -40.32 -25.04 -3.37
N GLU A 655 -40.94 -26.02 -2.71
CA GLU A 655 -41.34 -27.28 -3.34
C GLU A 655 -42.47 -27.11 -4.38
N GLN A 656 -43.37 -26.15 -4.20
CA GLN A 656 -44.35 -25.78 -5.24
C GLN A 656 -43.69 -25.19 -6.49
N LEU A 657 -42.71 -24.29 -6.30
CA LEU A 657 -41.99 -23.64 -7.41
C LEU A 657 -41.07 -24.62 -8.16
N ARG A 658 -40.44 -25.56 -7.44
CA ARG A 658 -39.54 -26.57 -8.01
C ARG A 658 -40.21 -27.50 -9.04
N ASN A 659 -41.50 -27.75 -8.88
CA ASN A 659 -42.27 -28.67 -9.73
C ASN A 659 -42.90 -28.01 -10.97
N LYS A 660 -42.70 -26.70 -11.17
CA LYS A 660 -43.20 -25.97 -12.34
C LYS A 660 -42.10 -25.76 -13.39
N THR A 661 -42.46 -25.80 -14.67
CA THR A 661 -41.55 -25.42 -15.78
C THR A 661 -41.31 -23.91 -15.81
N ILE A 662 -40.25 -23.44 -16.48
CA ILE A 662 -39.94 -21.99 -16.63
C ILE A 662 -41.15 -21.23 -17.23
N HIS A 663 -41.83 -21.81 -18.23
CA HIS A 663 -43.02 -21.22 -18.83
C HIS A 663 -44.20 -21.12 -17.83
N GLU A 664 -44.40 -22.14 -17.00
CA GLU A 664 -45.45 -22.17 -15.96
C GLU A 664 -45.11 -21.29 -14.74
N LEU A 665 -43.83 -21.09 -14.42
CA LEU A 665 -43.36 -20.21 -13.35
C LEU A 665 -43.50 -18.73 -13.70
N LEU A 666 -43.45 -18.41 -14.99
CA LEU A 666 -43.36 -17.03 -15.46
C LEU A 666 -44.61 -16.56 -16.22
N GLU A 667 -45.63 -17.40 -16.34
CA GLU A 667 -46.88 -17.11 -17.09
C GLU A 667 -46.61 -16.56 -18.51
N LEU A 668 -45.58 -17.10 -19.18
CA LEU A 668 -45.20 -16.65 -20.52
C LEU A 668 -46.15 -17.25 -21.58
N PRO A 669 -46.54 -16.50 -22.62
CA PRO A 669 -47.26 -17.06 -23.77
C PRO A 669 -46.50 -18.25 -24.34
N SER A 670 -47.21 -19.26 -24.84
CA SER A 670 -46.65 -20.47 -25.47
C SER A 670 -45.69 -20.19 -26.64
N ASP A 671 -45.69 -18.96 -27.12
CA ASP A 671 -45.06 -18.50 -28.35
C ASP A 671 -43.75 -17.73 -28.06
N TYR A 672 -43.45 -17.47 -26.77
CA TYR A 672 -42.29 -16.69 -26.33
C TYR A 672 -41.03 -17.56 -26.34
N THR A 673 -40.08 -17.27 -27.24
CA THR A 673 -38.83 -18.01 -27.40
C THR A 673 -37.69 -17.33 -26.63
N ILE A 674 -37.15 -18.02 -25.63
CA ILE A 674 -35.95 -17.59 -24.90
C ILE A 674 -34.73 -17.87 -25.78
N HIS A 675 -34.03 -16.85 -26.26
CA HIS A 675 -32.95 -16.99 -27.24
C HIS A 675 -31.64 -17.61 -26.72
N ASN A 676 -31.65 -18.21 -25.53
CA ASN A 676 -30.45 -18.80 -24.94
C ASN A 676 -30.41 -20.33 -25.16
N LYS A 677 -29.41 -20.79 -25.92
CA LYS A 677 -29.24 -22.19 -26.37
C LYS A 677 -28.84 -23.20 -25.28
N ASN A 678 -29.09 -22.90 -24.01
CA ASN A 678 -28.78 -23.76 -22.85
C ASN A 678 -30.03 -23.91 -21.95
N GLU A 679 -31.10 -24.50 -22.50
CA GLU A 679 -32.36 -24.76 -21.78
C GLU A 679 -32.27 -25.81 -20.65
N SER A 680 -31.13 -26.45 -20.41
CA SER A 680 -31.09 -27.68 -19.59
C SER A 680 -30.44 -27.57 -18.22
N ASN A 681 -30.03 -26.40 -17.73
CA ASN A 681 -29.46 -26.30 -16.37
C ASN A 681 -29.88 -25.02 -15.64
N ILE A 682 -31.16 -24.95 -15.23
CA ILE A 682 -31.49 -24.16 -14.04
C ILE A 682 -30.74 -24.81 -12.88
N ASN A 683 -29.69 -24.14 -12.40
CA ASN A 683 -28.97 -24.59 -11.23
C ASN A 683 -29.80 -24.28 -9.98
N TRP A 684 -30.80 -25.12 -9.71
CA TRP A 684 -31.68 -25.05 -8.55
C TRP A 684 -30.92 -25.00 -7.23
N THR A 685 -29.67 -25.49 -7.21
CA THR A 685 -28.78 -25.40 -6.04
C THR A 685 -28.36 -23.96 -5.77
N ASN A 686 -28.05 -23.16 -6.81
CA ASN A 686 -27.75 -21.74 -6.66
C ASN A 686 -28.98 -20.91 -6.31
N ILE A 687 -30.14 -21.23 -6.91
CA ILE A 687 -31.42 -20.57 -6.58
C ILE A 687 -31.79 -20.85 -5.13
N ARG A 688 -31.71 -22.11 -4.69
CA ARG A 688 -31.92 -22.51 -3.29
C ARG A 688 -30.96 -21.77 -2.35
N LEU A 689 -29.68 -21.67 -2.71
CA LEU A 689 -28.69 -20.95 -1.90
C LEU A 689 -29.05 -19.46 -1.76
N GLN A 690 -29.49 -18.80 -2.84
CA GLN A 690 -29.94 -17.40 -2.79
C GLN A 690 -31.26 -17.23 -2.03
N PHE A 691 -32.19 -18.19 -2.14
CA PHE A 691 -33.45 -18.25 -1.40
C PHE A 691 -33.21 -18.40 0.10
N GLU A 692 -32.32 -19.32 0.51
CA GLU A 692 -31.86 -19.50 1.88
C GLU A 692 -31.08 -18.27 2.40
N THR A 693 -30.39 -17.55 1.50
CA THR A 693 -29.69 -16.29 1.84
C THR A 693 -30.67 -15.13 2.05
N SER A 694 -31.77 -15.08 1.29
CA SER A 694 -32.85 -14.08 1.47
C SER A 694 -33.71 -14.37 2.71
N MET A 695 -34.03 -15.66 2.95
CA MET A 695 -34.64 -16.14 4.20
C MET A 695 -33.79 -15.75 5.40
N ASN A 696 -32.47 -15.98 5.33
CA ASN A 696 -31.54 -15.48 6.32
C ASN A 696 -31.62 -13.96 6.42
N ARG A 697 -31.61 -13.17 5.34
CA ARG A 697 -31.71 -11.69 5.44
C ARG A 697 -32.99 -11.19 6.09
N SER A 698 -34.16 -11.80 5.84
CA SER A 698 -35.45 -11.38 6.45
C SER A 698 -35.59 -11.82 7.91
N ILE A 699 -35.16 -13.04 8.25
CA ILE A 699 -35.06 -13.53 9.64
C ILE A 699 -34.02 -12.72 10.42
N VAL A 700 -32.89 -12.44 9.78
CA VAL A 700 -31.80 -11.64 10.31
C VAL A 700 -32.22 -10.18 10.44
N LYS A 701 -32.97 -9.56 9.52
CA LYS A 701 -33.51 -8.18 9.70
C LYS A 701 -34.37 -8.06 10.95
N ARG A 702 -35.09 -9.13 11.33
CA ARG A 702 -35.89 -9.21 12.56
C ARG A 702 -35.07 -9.58 13.81
N LEU A 703 -33.88 -10.17 13.67
CA LEU A 703 -32.97 -10.57 14.77
C LEU A 703 -31.66 -9.73 14.86
N ASP A 704 -31.48 -8.71 14.01
CA ASP A 704 -30.15 -8.22 13.62
C ASP A 704 -29.43 -7.28 14.58
N THR A 705 -30.13 -6.65 15.53
CA THR A 705 -29.57 -5.47 16.19
C THR A 705 -28.55 -5.78 17.30
N LYS A 706 -28.37 -7.05 17.71
CA LYS A 706 -27.43 -7.40 18.81
C LYS A 706 -26.41 -8.50 18.51
N VAL A 707 -26.71 -9.48 17.64
CA VAL A 707 -25.85 -10.68 17.48
C VAL A 707 -24.72 -10.46 16.46
N LYS A 708 -24.96 -9.70 15.38
CA LYS A 708 -23.96 -9.48 14.31
C LYS A 708 -22.71 -8.70 14.75
N TRP A 709 -22.80 -7.85 15.77
CA TRP A 709 -21.63 -7.11 16.25
C TRP A 709 -20.61 -8.03 16.93
N HIS A 710 -21.07 -9.04 17.67
CA HIS A 710 -20.18 -9.93 18.45
C HIS A 710 -19.52 -11.01 17.59
N GLU A 711 -20.26 -11.66 16.69
CA GLU A 711 -19.70 -12.74 15.85
C GLU A 711 -18.74 -12.24 14.77
N ARG A 712 -18.99 -11.05 14.22
CA ARG A 712 -18.13 -10.45 13.18
C ARG A 712 -16.76 -10.08 13.75
N ASN A 713 -16.71 -9.53 14.97
CA ASN A 713 -15.46 -9.20 15.65
C ASN A 713 -14.64 -10.45 16.01
N LEU A 714 -15.29 -11.54 16.42
CA LEU A 714 -14.59 -12.77 16.80
C LEU A 714 -14.01 -13.54 15.59
N ARG A 715 -14.72 -13.54 14.45
CA ARG A 715 -14.24 -14.17 13.20
C ARG A 715 -13.10 -13.38 12.56
N LEU A 716 -13.17 -12.04 12.58
CA LEU A 716 -12.09 -11.17 12.11
C LEU A 716 -10.81 -11.38 12.92
N PHE A 717 -10.92 -11.49 14.25
CA PHE A 717 -9.79 -11.74 15.13
C PHE A 717 -9.13 -13.11 14.88
N LYS A 718 -9.93 -14.19 14.72
CA LYS A 718 -9.40 -15.54 14.43
C LYS A 718 -8.78 -15.67 13.03
N SER A 719 -9.39 -15.06 12.01
CA SER A 719 -8.86 -15.05 10.64
C SER A 719 -7.53 -14.28 10.56
N PHE A 720 -7.45 -13.13 11.23
CA PHE A 720 -6.23 -12.34 11.37
C PHE A 720 -5.09 -13.14 12.01
N MET A 721 -5.36 -13.84 13.12
CA MET A 721 -4.36 -14.66 13.83
C MET A 721 -3.86 -15.86 13.00
N ASN A 722 -4.74 -16.57 12.30
CA ASN A 722 -4.34 -17.71 11.47
C ASN A 722 -3.55 -17.29 10.21
N LYS A 723 -3.90 -16.15 9.59
CA LYS A 723 -3.16 -15.62 8.44
C LYS A 723 -1.74 -15.20 8.82
N LYS A 724 -1.57 -14.58 10.01
CA LYS A 724 -0.26 -14.21 10.58
C LYS A 724 0.59 -15.45 10.93
N LYS A 725 -0.01 -16.51 11.48
CA LYS A 725 0.68 -17.77 11.80
C LYS A 725 1.24 -18.47 10.55
N LYS A 726 0.47 -18.55 9.47
CA LYS A 726 0.88 -19.18 8.20
C LYS A 726 2.01 -18.40 7.51
N GLN A 727 1.99 -17.07 7.61
CA GLN A 727 3.05 -16.19 7.12
C GLN A 727 4.35 -16.33 7.92
N PHE A 728 4.27 -16.42 9.25
CA PHE A 728 5.43 -16.65 10.10
C PHE A 728 6.12 -17.98 9.79
N LEU A 729 5.35 -19.06 9.60
CA LEU A 729 5.90 -20.36 9.21
C LEU A 729 6.59 -20.33 7.84
N ARG A 730 6.05 -19.60 6.86
CA ARG A 730 6.69 -19.42 5.55
C ARG A 730 8.01 -18.64 5.65
N CYS A 731 8.03 -17.54 6.40
CA CYS A 731 9.27 -16.78 6.64
C CYS A 731 10.33 -17.66 7.31
N TYR A 732 9.95 -18.44 8.32
CA TYR A 732 10.84 -19.40 8.98
C TYR A 732 11.39 -20.47 8.02
N GLN A 733 10.54 -21.03 7.15
CA GLN A 733 10.98 -22.02 6.15
C GLN A 733 11.94 -21.41 5.12
N ILE A 734 11.69 -20.19 4.65
CA ILE A 734 12.56 -19.47 3.71
C ILE A 734 13.91 -19.15 4.36
N VAL A 735 13.91 -18.65 5.60
CA VAL A 735 15.14 -18.42 6.37
C VAL A 735 15.89 -19.73 6.60
N LYS A 736 15.20 -20.82 6.96
CA LYS A 736 15.80 -22.16 7.12
C LYS A 736 16.45 -22.66 5.81
N LEU A 737 15.82 -22.43 4.66
CA LEU A 737 16.34 -22.80 3.34
C LEU A 737 17.56 -21.94 2.94
N ALA A 738 17.51 -20.62 3.20
CA ALA A 738 18.63 -19.72 2.98
C ALA A 738 19.83 -20.09 3.87
N PHE A 739 19.59 -20.41 5.14
CA PHE A 739 20.63 -20.92 6.04
C PHE A 739 21.18 -22.29 5.58
N LYS A 740 20.34 -23.19 5.06
CA LYS A 740 20.77 -24.48 4.51
C LYS A 740 21.67 -24.32 3.27
N SER A 741 21.42 -23.29 2.45
CA SER A 741 22.27 -22.93 1.29
C SER A 741 23.61 -22.30 1.71
N ILE A 742 23.63 -21.51 2.80
CA ILE A 742 24.84 -20.84 3.31
C ILE A 742 25.72 -21.80 4.14
N ILE A 743 25.12 -22.78 4.83
CA ILE A 743 25.82 -23.73 5.74
C ILE A 743 26.37 -24.96 5.00
N HIS A 744 26.45 -24.96 3.66
CA HIS A 744 27.17 -26.02 2.94
C HIS A 744 28.71 -25.98 3.13
N GLN A 745 29.22 -25.20 4.10
CA GLN A 745 30.65 -25.05 4.39
C GLN A 745 31.11 -25.29 5.84
N THR A 746 30.27 -25.72 6.81
CA THR A 746 30.82 -26.02 8.16
C THR A 746 30.02 -27.04 8.98
N ASP A 747 30.73 -28.04 9.50
CA ASP A 747 30.30 -29.28 10.18
C ASP A 747 29.65 -29.10 11.57
N PHE A 748 28.55 -28.34 11.68
CA PHE A 748 27.83 -28.15 12.95
C PHE A 748 26.47 -28.89 13.01
N ILE A 749 25.97 -29.41 11.88
CA ILE A 749 24.62 -29.99 11.77
C ILE A 749 24.56 -31.45 12.24
N GLN A 750 25.66 -32.19 12.17
CA GLN A 750 25.68 -33.61 12.53
C GLN A 750 25.41 -33.85 14.03
N LEU A 751 25.74 -32.87 14.87
CA LEU A 751 25.50 -32.93 16.32
C LEU A 751 24.04 -32.65 16.71
N VAL A 752 23.27 -32.01 15.83
CA VAL A 752 21.85 -31.66 16.07
C VAL A 752 20.91 -32.68 15.43
N GLU A 753 21.30 -33.30 14.31
CA GLU A 753 20.52 -34.40 13.71
C GLU A 753 20.47 -35.65 14.60
N ASP A 754 21.56 -35.96 15.32
CA ASP A 754 21.60 -37.08 16.27
C ASP A 754 20.73 -36.85 17.52
N GLU A 755 20.46 -35.59 17.89
CA GLU A 755 19.60 -35.24 19.03
C GLU A 755 18.11 -35.26 18.65
N ILE A 756 17.78 -35.01 17.37
CA ILE A 756 16.40 -34.99 16.86
C ILE A 756 15.89 -36.39 16.51
N ASN A 757 16.75 -37.26 15.96
CA ASN A 757 16.35 -38.64 15.64
C ASN A 757 16.01 -39.47 16.90
N ASN A 758 16.57 -39.11 18.06
CA ASN A 758 16.21 -39.73 19.34
C ASN A 758 14.81 -39.32 19.87
N VAL A 759 14.15 -38.33 19.26
CA VAL A 759 12.81 -37.86 19.68
C VAL A 759 11.70 -38.45 18.80
N GLU A 760 12.01 -38.97 17.60
CA GLU A 760 11.01 -39.53 16.67
C GLU A 760 10.73 -41.04 16.88
N GLU A 761 11.55 -41.78 17.64
CA GLU A 761 11.34 -43.22 17.88
C GLU A 761 10.23 -43.55 18.91
N GLU A 762 9.67 -42.57 19.63
CA GLU A 762 8.64 -42.82 20.67
C GLU A 762 7.17 -42.72 20.19
N SER A 763 6.88 -42.38 18.93
CA SER A 763 5.49 -42.09 18.51
C SER A 763 4.85 -42.97 17.42
N THR A 764 5.44 -44.10 17.02
CA THR A 764 4.82 -44.97 16.00
C THR A 764 4.76 -46.45 16.39
N THR A 765 3.78 -46.79 17.22
CA THR A 765 3.17 -48.12 17.24
C THR A 765 1.66 -47.99 17.42
N ASN A 766 0.88 -48.19 16.35
CA ASN A 766 -0.22 -49.16 16.33
C ASN A 766 -1.04 -49.17 15.02
N THR A 767 -1.31 -50.41 14.58
CA THR A 767 -2.47 -50.94 13.83
C THR A 767 -2.59 -50.74 12.31
N ILE A 768 -2.30 -51.83 11.58
CA ILE A 768 -2.93 -52.23 10.32
C ILE A 768 -3.40 -53.69 10.47
N VAL A 769 -4.67 -53.98 10.16
CA VAL A 769 -5.19 -55.32 9.78
C VAL A 769 -6.17 -55.17 8.61
N THR A 770 -6.16 -56.22 7.78
CA THR A 770 -6.56 -56.46 6.38
C THR A 770 -7.94 -57.09 6.16
N GLU A 771 -8.42 -57.12 4.89
CA GLU A 771 -9.17 -58.23 4.24
C GLU A 771 -9.20 -57.99 2.69
N GLU A 772 -8.47 -58.76 1.87
CA GLU A 772 -8.84 -59.95 1.03
C GLU A 772 -9.76 -59.66 -0.19
N SER A 773 -9.43 -60.04 -1.44
CA SER A 773 -9.46 -61.44 -1.95
C SER A 773 -8.91 -61.60 -3.42
N PRO A 774 -8.68 -62.85 -3.92
CA PRO A 774 -7.71 -63.26 -4.99
C PRO A 774 -8.42 -63.85 -6.27
N PRO A 775 -7.88 -64.77 -7.16
CA PRO A 775 -6.61 -65.52 -7.21
C PRO A 775 -5.94 -65.88 -8.60
N GLN A 776 -4.86 -66.68 -8.49
CA GLN A 776 -4.23 -67.68 -9.41
C GLN A 776 -2.99 -67.24 -10.24
N SER A 777 -1.74 -67.66 -9.93
CA SER A 777 -1.05 -68.99 -9.97
C SER A 777 -0.64 -69.42 -11.40
N SER A 778 0.48 -70.06 -11.73
CA SER A 778 1.78 -70.39 -11.12
C SER A 778 2.61 -71.17 -12.16
N SER A 779 3.93 -71.28 -11.92
CA SER A 779 4.79 -72.48 -12.14
C SER A 779 5.97 -72.43 -13.15
N LYS A 780 7.17 -72.60 -12.56
CA LYS A 780 8.20 -73.64 -12.84
C LYS A 780 9.35 -73.41 -13.88
N PRO A 781 10.48 -74.15 -13.79
CA PRO A 781 11.82 -73.56 -13.56
C PRO A 781 12.96 -74.11 -14.46
N SER A 782 14.23 -73.74 -14.15
CA SER A 782 15.42 -74.63 -14.00
C SER A 782 16.70 -74.36 -14.82
N SER A 783 17.83 -74.62 -14.11
CA SER A 783 19.18 -75.04 -14.56
C SER A 783 20.16 -73.97 -15.08
N SER A 784 21.24 -73.68 -14.33
CA SER A 784 22.61 -74.28 -14.40
C SER A 784 23.53 -73.44 -15.33
N SER A 785 24.82 -73.18 -15.11
CA SER A 785 25.87 -73.65 -14.21
C SER A 785 27.11 -72.74 -14.36
N LYS A 786 28.02 -72.75 -13.35
CA LYS A 786 29.51 -72.69 -13.44
C LYS A 786 30.17 -71.48 -14.15
N LYS A 787 31.34 -70.95 -13.80
CA LYS A 787 32.36 -71.09 -12.74
C LYS A 787 33.46 -70.06 -13.13
N SER A 788 34.21 -69.57 -12.13
CA SER A 788 35.65 -69.18 -12.19
C SER A 788 36.07 -68.06 -13.17
N SER A 789 37.00 -67.14 -12.89
CA SER A 789 37.94 -66.91 -11.78
C SER A 789 38.82 -65.72 -12.20
N SER A 790 39.29 -64.93 -11.22
CA SER A 790 40.68 -64.38 -11.08
C SER A 790 41.26 -63.54 -12.24
N THR A 791 41.98 -62.42 -12.09
CA THR A 791 42.74 -61.81 -11.00
C THR A 791 43.39 -60.54 -11.56
N SER A 792 43.61 -59.53 -10.71
CA SER A 792 44.74 -58.57 -10.71
C SER A 792 44.94 -57.64 -11.93
N GLY A 793 45.30 -56.37 -11.79
CA GLY A 793 45.74 -55.62 -10.63
C GLY A 793 46.01 -54.15 -11.00
N LYS A 794 46.12 -53.32 -9.94
CA LYS A 794 47.18 -52.31 -9.71
C LYS A 794 47.43 -51.27 -10.84
N THR A 795 47.48 -49.95 -10.62
CA THR A 795 47.85 -49.15 -9.43
C THR A 795 47.78 -47.66 -9.81
N LYS A 796 47.40 -46.79 -8.84
CA LYS A 796 48.00 -45.47 -8.46
C LYS A 796 48.13 -44.37 -9.56
N LYS A 797 48.01 -43.06 -9.31
CA LYS A 797 47.96 -42.22 -8.09
C LYS A 797 47.67 -40.77 -8.51
N LYS A 798 46.89 -40.07 -7.67
CA LYS A 798 47.11 -38.74 -7.05
C LYS A 798 47.34 -37.46 -7.88
N HIS A 799 46.46 -36.49 -7.54
CA HIS A 799 46.70 -35.08 -7.13
C HIS A 799 47.31 -34.11 -8.17
N THR A 800 46.96 -32.82 -8.23
CA THR A 800 46.77 -31.88 -7.10
C THR A 800 46.04 -30.60 -7.54
N LYS A 801 45.37 -29.99 -6.55
CA LYS A 801 44.86 -28.62 -6.46
C LYS A 801 45.80 -27.53 -7.00
N LYS A 802 45.22 -26.42 -7.51
CA LYS A 802 45.16 -25.16 -6.76
C LYS A 802 43.90 -24.39 -7.12
#